data_AF-A0A7S0ATW6-F1
#
_entry.id   AF-A0A7S0ATW6-F1
#
_cell.length_a   1.000
_cell.length_b   1.000
_cell.length_c   1.000
_cell.angle_alpha   90.00
_cell.angle_beta   90.00
_cell.angle_gamma   90.00
#
_symmetry.space_group_name_H-M   'P 1'
#
loop_
_entity.id
_entity.type
_entity.pdbx_description
1 polymer ?
#
loop_
_entity_poly.entity_id
_entity_poly.type
_entity_poly.pdbx_seq_one_letter_code
_entity_poly.pdbx_strand_id
1 'polypeptide(L)'
;WLKPSVSPKKCSMKRKMSIELLVNTLSGEEWHVKVPRSSSVRAAGEEVAQKAGISRWEIRLVTSVRELQDQELLADIAADASSLCLTMLRRTPVQAQWLQRMSTKGSALDEAPEEVRADATIVLTAIRSDPVALWHAAAELCTDAAFLARAALHFGWGDIAALPSHRMTPQSAVEVKLALHLAAHLGEPTLAHTALGAPTVRKATPEERVALAVTVAMVSVGPGSLALPGALAGALEGLSRNVARQVMRRPVVDNLAASLELLRYQAEAPEQGIFDMISSNLGNLFGAKRLRDVPLRTMGPAYESPGAFAMALLVRHADVPGMVLPLQSGSTAPSLEDCHLVNEGDHFQKLLPYLEGVKPGTVEACCAAVRACLGRALRVEAEAFFLGGADGSSQCAELLIESHMGLRILRGHSYRAELLSRVLQRWGGEEATLAAVAQNRQDLRALLRVAEGDAEIGRLPELCTALRLAVETGQSEAGRVLLRAYTAAKPQVLPDFCAAPPEWLGELRGAGGCAPLALDAFLAALSGESDDDKMVEQAQELWHSLEWSVADAERVEAAVGLVKRWSRAGRLWALDLAPKDAEFRRLELEGGLLHALEALPLGRLATPSVLLAPELPAHAVSAHVFRELATTKRELQEARRTAQEARDIADNLSSQARSLRRLCSSCEGNPAALGFC
;
A
#
# COMPACT_ATOMS: atom_id res chain seq x y z
N TRP A 1 34.32 78.68 -44.96
CA TRP A 1 35.39 77.89 -44.33
C TRP A 1 35.69 78.51 -42.97
N LEU A 2 34.78 78.43 -42.00
CA LEU A 2 34.45 77.31 -41.10
C LEU A 2 35.63 76.84 -40.23
N LYS A 3 35.61 77.29 -38.97
CA LYS A 3 36.04 76.52 -37.79
C LYS A 3 34.91 76.61 -36.76
N PRO A 4 34.30 75.49 -36.34
CA PRO A 4 33.28 75.52 -35.29
C PRO A 4 33.90 75.23 -33.92
N SER A 5 33.54 76.08 -32.96
CA SER A 5 33.62 75.81 -31.53
C SER A 5 32.50 74.85 -31.14
N VAL A 6 32.81 73.67 -30.62
CA VAL A 6 31.83 72.81 -29.94
C VAL A 6 32.38 72.40 -28.59
N SER A 7 31.80 73.00 -27.56
CA SER A 7 31.89 72.59 -26.15
C SER A 7 31.28 71.19 -25.96
N PRO A 8 31.86 70.30 -25.14
CA PRO A 8 31.29 68.98 -24.87
C PRO A 8 30.04 69.16 -23.99
N LYS A 9 28.86 69.03 -24.59
CA LYS A 9 27.60 68.89 -23.85
C LYS A 9 27.65 67.55 -23.11
N LYS A 10 27.78 67.58 -21.78
CA LYS A 10 27.45 66.46 -20.90
C LYS A 10 25.97 66.09 -21.12
N CYS A 11 25.73 65.09 -21.96
CA CYS A 11 24.43 64.46 -22.11
C CYS A 11 24.14 63.66 -20.84
N SER A 12 23.63 64.34 -19.80
CA SER A 12 22.94 63.70 -18.69
C SER A 12 21.66 63.07 -19.24
N MET A 13 21.75 61.87 -19.79
CA MET A 13 20.58 61.02 -20.05
C MET A 13 19.94 60.69 -18.70
N LYS A 14 19.06 61.56 -18.22
CA LYS A 14 18.09 61.20 -17.18
C LYS A 14 17.19 60.13 -17.79
N ARG A 15 17.57 58.86 -17.67
CA ARG A 15 16.68 57.73 -17.96
C ARG A 15 15.37 58.02 -17.24
N LYS A 16 14.24 58.03 -17.96
CA LYS A 16 12.92 58.21 -17.37
C LYS A 16 12.77 57.15 -16.29
N MET A 17 12.76 57.55 -15.02
CA MET A 17 12.75 56.63 -13.87
C MET A 17 11.43 55.86 -13.73
N SER A 18 10.38 56.27 -14.45
CA SER A 18 9.07 55.62 -14.48
C SER A 18 8.84 54.87 -15.80
N ILE A 19 8.11 53.77 -15.74
CA ILE A 19 7.54 53.05 -16.88
C ILE A 19 6.01 53.11 -16.79
N GLU A 20 5.36 53.24 -17.95
CA GLU A 20 3.89 53.19 -18.05
C GLU A 20 3.44 51.77 -18.40
N LEU A 21 2.64 51.15 -17.54
CA LEU A 21 2.05 49.84 -17.75
C LEU A 21 0.69 50.01 -18.43
N LEU A 22 0.53 49.40 -19.60
CA LEU A 22 -0.72 49.30 -20.34
C LEU A 22 -1.30 47.92 -20.08
N VAL A 23 -2.23 47.80 -19.13
CA VAL A 23 -2.75 46.52 -18.66
C VAL A 23 -4.12 46.26 -19.26
N ASN A 24 -4.20 45.28 -20.17
CA ASN A 24 -5.41 44.88 -20.87
C ASN A 24 -6.02 43.63 -20.23
N THR A 25 -7.33 43.63 -20.06
CA THR A 25 -8.09 42.45 -19.65
C THR A 25 -8.62 41.69 -20.87
N LEU A 26 -9.02 40.43 -20.68
CA LEU A 26 -9.67 39.66 -21.76
C LEU A 26 -11.05 40.21 -22.16
N SER A 27 -11.69 41.03 -21.31
CA SER A 27 -12.94 41.74 -21.62
C SER A 27 -12.72 43.03 -22.41
N GLY A 28 -11.47 43.42 -22.69
CA GLY A 28 -11.14 44.65 -23.43
C GLY A 28 -11.03 45.91 -22.58
N GLU A 29 -11.11 45.80 -21.25
CA GLU A 29 -10.81 46.92 -20.36
C GLU A 29 -9.30 47.19 -20.33
N GLU A 30 -8.92 48.45 -20.41
CA GLU A 30 -7.53 48.91 -20.41
C GLU A 30 -7.24 49.79 -19.18
N TRP A 31 -6.12 49.51 -18.51
CA TRP A 31 -5.67 50.23 -17.33
C TRP A 31 -4.27 50.79 -17.52
N HIS A 32 -4.13 52.11 -17.37
CA HIS A 32 -2.83 52.78 -17.41
C HIS A 32 -2.30 52.96 -15.99
N VAL A 33 -1.16 52.35 -15.67
CA VAL A 33 -0.54 52.45 -14.33
C VAL A 33 0.92 52.89 -14.48
N LYS A 34 1.31 53.98 -13.84
CA LYS A 34 2.66 54.51 -13.93
C LYS A 34 3.45 54.13 -12.68
N VAL A 35 4.49 53.31 -12.84
CA VAL A 35 5.29 52.81 -11.73
C VAL A 35 6.79 53.07 -11.95
N PRO A 36 7.60 53.20 -10.88
CA PRO A 36 9.05 53.24 -11.01
C PRO A 36 9.59 52.00 -11.72
N ARG A 37 10.62 52.14 -12.56
CA ARG A 37 11.27 50.99 -13.24
C ARG A 37 11.90 50.00 -12.28
N SER A 38 12.33 50.48 -11.12
CA SER A 38 12.88 49.65 -10.04
C SER A 38 11.83 48.86 -9.27
N SER A 39 10.53 49.01 -9.60
CA SER A 39 9.47 48.25 -8.93
C SER A 39 9.51 46.80 -9.36
N SER A 40 9.23 45.90 -8.42
CA SER A 40 8.96 44.51 -8.72
C SER A 40 7.59 44.36 -9.38
N VAL A 41 7.39 43.24 -10.09
CA VAL A 41 6.09 42.83 -10.62
C VAL A 41 5.05 42.71 -9.51
N ARG A 42 5.46 42.33 -8.29
CA ARG A 42 4.58 42.35 -7.11
C ARG A 42 3.99 43.73 -6.85
N ALA A 43 4.85 44.74 -6.66
CA ALA A 43 4.43 46.11 -6.37
C ALA A 43 3.61 46.72 -7.51
N ALA A 44 4.02 46.46 -8.76
CA ALA A 44 3.26 46.86 -9.93
C ALA A 44 1.85 46.24 -9.97
N GLY A 45 1.75 44.95 -9.63
CA GLY A 45 0.45 44.28 -9.53
C GLY A 45 -0.39 44.78 -8.36
N GLU A 46 0.21 45.27 -7.27
CA GLU A 46 -0.52 45.87 -6.14
C GLU A 46 -1.16 47.21 -6.56
N GLU A 47 -0.45 48.03 -7.32
CA GLU A 47 -0.99 49.26 -7.92
C GLU A 47 -2.13 48.97 -8.91
N VAL A 48 -1.98 47.94 -9.76
CA VAL A 48 -3.04 47.49 -10.67
C VAL A 48 -4.25 46.98 -9.88
N ALA A 49 -4.02 46.18 -8.82
CA ALA A 49 -5.06 45.64 -7.95
C ALA A 49 -5.86 46.74 -7.25
N GLN A 50 -5.17 47.74 -6.70
CA GLN A 50 -5.78 48.89 -6.06
C GLN A 50 -6.65 49.68 -7.06
N LYS A 51 -6.16 49.88 -8.28
CA LYS A 51 -6.90 50.61 -9.31
C LYS A 51 -8.13 49.83 -9.81
N ALA A 52 -8.00 48.51 -9.94
CA ALA A 52 -9.08 47.62 -10.37
C ALA A 52 -10.07 47.24 -9.24
N GLY A 53 -9.78 47.57 -7.98
CA GLY A 53 -10.64 47.23 -6.84
C GLY A 53 -10.73 45.74 -6.54
N ILE A 54 -9.68 44.97 -6.85
CA ILE A 54 -9.60 43.51 -6.63
C ILE A 54 -8.37 43.15 -5.79
N SER A 55 -8.32 41.93 -5.26
CA SER A 55 -7.18 41.46 -4.48
C SER A 55 -5.94 41.24 -5.37
N ARG A 56 -4.74 41.56 -4.87
CA ARG A 56 -3.47 41.29 -5.58
C ARG A 56 -3.33 39.82 -5.99
N TRP A 57 -3.85 38.91 -5.17
CA TRP A 57 -3.81 37.47 -5.40
C TRP A 57 -4.77 37.03 -6.51
N GLU A 58 -5.77 37.84 -6.86
CA GLU A 58 -6.62 37.61 -8.03
C GLU A 58 -5.93 37.97 -9.34
N ILE A 59 -4.78 38.65 -9.31
CA ILE A 59 -4.14 39.19 -10.51
C ILE A 59 -2.93 38.36 -10.96
N ARG A 60 -2.96 37.94 -12.23
CA ARG A 60 -1.79 37.47 -12.99
C ARG A 60 -1.45 38.51 -14.05
N LEU A 61 -0.18 38.89 -14.10
CA LEU A 61 0.33 39.77 -15.14
C LEU A 61 1.12 38.93 -16.14
N VAL A 62 0.70 38.97 -17.40
CA VAL A 62 1.26 38.17 -18.48
C VAL A 62 1.74 39.10 -19.58
N THR A 63 2.97 38.91 -20.04
CA THR A 63 3.46 39.53 -21.28
C THR A 63 2.98 38.71 -22.47
N SER A 64 3.19 39.18 -23.71
CA SER A 64 2.86 38.40 -24.91
C SER A 64 3.54 37.01 -24.96
N VAL A 65 4.61 36.81 -24.19
CA VAL A 65 5.46 35.61 -24.28
C VAL A 65 5.41 34.75 -23.02
N ARG A 66 5.23 35.36 -21.84
CA ARG A 66 5.27 34.63 -20.56
C ARG A 66 4.57 35.35 -19.42
N GLU A 67 4.13 34.58 -18.43
CA GLU A 67 3.70 35.10 -17.13
C GLU A 67 4.90 35.70 -16.37
N LEU A 68 4.70 36.87 -15.79
CA LEU A 68 5.70 37.56 -14.99
C LEU A 68 5.67 37.06 -13.55
N GLN A 69 6.85 36.82 -12.98
CA GLN A 69 6.97 36.38 -11.58
C GLN A 69 7.05 37.59 -10.66
N ASP A 70 6.44 37.49 -9.47
CA ASP A 70 6.33 38.60 -8.50
C ASP A 70 7.67 39.25 -8.11
N GLN A 71 8.76 38.49 -8.13
CA GLN A 71 10.10 38.97 -7.76
C GLN A 71 10.86 39.65 -8.91
N GLU A 72 10.42 39.50 -10.16
CA GLU A 72 11.09 40.12 -11.30
C GLU A 72 10.97 41.64 -11.24
N LEU A 73 12.03 42.34 -11.65
CA LEU A 73 12.03 43.79 -11.73
C LEU A 73 11.52 44.23 -13.11
N LEU A 74 10.70 45.27 -13.15
CA LEU A 74 10.21 45.83 -14.41
C LEU A 74 11.34 46.37 -15.29
N ALA A 75 12.45 46.82 -14.68
CA ALA A 75 13.65 47.24 -15.38
C ALA A 75 14.28 46.11 -16.22
N ASP A 76 14.22 44.87 -15.74
CA ASP A 76 14.83 43.72 -16.43
C ASP A 76 13.92 43.21 -17.55
N ILE A 77 12.60 43.30 -17.35
CA ILE A 77 11.60 42.89 -18.35
C ILE A 77 11.54 43.89 -19.52
N ALA A 78 11.72 45.17 -19.24
CA ALA A 78 11.52 46.26 -20.19
C ALA A 78 12.66 47.29 -20.13
N ALA A 79 13.90 46.83 -20.33
CA ALA A 79 15.11 47.63 -20.19
C ALA A 79 15.00 49.01 -20.90
N ASP A 80 14.57 49.03 -22.16
CA ASP A 80 14.57 50.24 -22.99
C ASP A 80 13.16 50.82 -23.27
N ALA A 81 12.09 50.12 -22.92
CA ALA A 81 10.74 50.52 -23.32
C ALA A 81 10.14 51.59 -22.38
N SER A 82 9.63 52.71 -22.91
CA SER A 82 8.94 53.71 -22.07
C SER A 82 7.60 53.22 -21.52
N SER A 83 7.02 52.22 -22.17
CA SER A 83 5.77 51.57 -21.78
C SER A 83 5.89 50.04 -21.91
N LEU A 84 5.10 49.30 -21.13
CA LEU A 84 5.03 47.85 -21.16
C LEU A 84 3.56 47.42 -21.25
N CYS A 85 3.21 46.70 -22.31
CA CYS A 85 1.87 46.13 -22.48
C CYS A 85 1.78 44.78 -21.76
N LEU A 86 0.80 44.65 -20.88
CA LEU A 86 0.54 43.45 -20.07
C LEU A 86 -0.90 43.02 -20.26
N THR A 87 -1.13 41.71 -20.25
CA THR A 87 -2.45 41.13 -20.15
C THR A 87 -2.69 40.72 -18.70
N MET A 88 -3.78 41.21 -18.12
CA MET A 88 -4.25 40.79 -16.80
C MET A 88 -5.18 39.59 -16.95
N LEU A 89 -4.83 38.49 -16.27
CA LEU A 89 -5.74 37.36 -16.08
C LEU A 89 -6.24 37.35 -14.64
N ARG A 90 -7.56 37.19 -14.47
CA ARG A 90 -8.19 37.11 -13.16
C ARG A 90 -8.25 35.65 -12.68
N ARG A 91 -7.73 35.38 -11.48
CA ARG A 91 -7.87 34.10 -10.78
C ARG A 91 -9.23 34.01 -10.10
N THR A 92 -9.68 32.80 -9.81
CA THR A 92 -10.90 32.62 -9.02
C THR A 92 -10.68 33.15 -7.59
N PRO A 93 -11.72 33.66 -6.91
CA PRO A 93 -11.59 34.13 -5.53
C PRO A 93 -11.07 33.05 -4.57
N VAL A 94 -11.46 31.78 -4.80
CA VAL A 94 -10.98 30.63 -4.03
C VAL A 94 -9.48 30.43 -4.21
N GLN A 95 -8.98 30.44 -5.44
CA GLN A 95 -7.54 30.32 -5.73
C GLN A 95 -6.77 31.49 -5.11
N ALA A 96 -7.30 32.72 -5.19
CA ALA A 96 -6.67 33.91 -4.61
C ALA A 96 -6.58 33.83 -3.07
N GLN A 97 -7.63 33.36 -2.39
CA GLN A 97 -7.61 33.15 -0.94
C GLN A 97 -6.55 32.12 -0.53
N TRP A 98 -6.42 31.03 -1.28
CA TRP A 98 -5.40 30.01 -1.01
C TRP A 98 -3.99 30.53 -1.27
N LEU A 99 -3.74 31.26 -2.36
CA LEU A 99 -2.44 31.90 -2.59
C LEU A 99 -2.08 32.86 -1.45
N GLN A 100 -3.04 33.64 -0.96
CA GLN A 100 -2.83 34.51 0.20
C GLN A 100 -2.45 33.71 1.44
N ARG A 101 -3.18 32.63 1.75
CA ARG A 101 -2.88 31.74 2.89
C ARG A 101 -1.50 31.06 2.75
N MET A 102 -1.16 30.57 1.57
CA MET A 102 0.12 29.90 1.32
C MET A 102 1.31 30.86 1.40
N SER A 103 1.09 32.14 1.10
CA SER A 103 2.13 33.16 1.25
C SER A 103 2.50 33.45 2.71
N THR A 104 1.59 33.19 3.65
CA THR A 104 1.85 33.39 5.09
C THR A 104 2.27 32.11 5.80
N LYS A 105 1.66 30.97 5.47
CA LYS A 105 1.95 29.66 6.07
C LYS A 105 1.82 28.55 5.03
N GLY A 106 2.95 28.12 4.46
CA GLY A 106 2.98 27.06 3.45
C GLY A 106 2.47 25.71 3.96
N SER A 107 2.63 25.43 5.25
CA SER A 107 2.16 24.18 5.85
C SER A 107 0.63 24.01 5.82
N ALA A 108 -0.15 25.09 5.66
CA ALA A 108 -1.62 25.02 5.63
C ALA A 108 -2.20 24.36 4.36
N LEU A 109 -1.33 23.88 3.47
CA LEU A 109 -1.72 23.06 2.32
C LEU A 109 -2.27 21.68 2.73
N ASP A 110 -1.97 21.23 3.95
CA ASP A 110 -2.50 19.99 4.53
C ASP A 110 -4.03 20.03 4.77
N GLU A 111 -4.55 21.21 5.10
CA GLU A 111 -5.97 21.51 5.28
C GLU A 111 -6.70 21.82 3.96
N ALA A 112 -5.96 21.95 2.85
CA ALA A 112 -6.53 22.34 1.58
C ALA A 112 -7.31 21.20 0.91
N PRO A 113 -8.44 21.50 0.24
CA PRO A 113 -9.19 20.48 -0.50
C PRO A 113 -8.35 19.95 -1.67
N GLU A 114 -8.73 18.79 -2.20
CA GLU A 114 -7.91 18.08 -3.19
C GLU A 114 -7.68 18.88 -4.47
N GLU A 115 -8.66 19.65 -4.92
CA GLU A 115 -8.57 20.50 -6.12
C GLU A 115 -7.50 21.59 -5.95
N VAL A 116 -7.31 22.08 -4.72
CA VAL A 116 -6.30 23.08 -4.38
C VAL A 116 -4.91 22.43 -4.27
N ARG A 117 -4.85 21.21 -3.73
CA ARG A 117 -3.63 20.39 -3.68
C ARG A 117 -3.18 19.91 -5.07
N ALA A 118 -4.09 19.92 -6.05
CA ALA A 118 -3.82 19.62 -7.46
C ALA A 118 -3.45 20.87 -8.29
N ASP A 119 -3.61 22.09 -7.77
CA ASP A 119 -3.20 23.32 -8.47
C ASP A 119 -1.70 23.60 -8.28
N ALA A 120 -0.93 23.34 -9.34
CA ALA A 120 0.51 23.56 -9.39
C ALA A 120 0.95 24.96 -8.89
N THR A 121 0.17 26.01 -9.16
CA THR A 121 0.53 27.39 -8.81
C THR A 121 0.45 27.60 -7.30
N ILE A 122 -0.61 27.07 -6.67
CA ILE A 122 -0.81 27.15 -5.23
C ILE A 122 0.26 26.32 -4.52
N VAL A 123 0.47 25.10 -4.97
CA VAL A 123 1.46 24.20 -4.35
C VAL A 123 2.88 24.76 -4.48
N LEU A 124 3.28 25.30 -5.65
CA LEU A 124 4.59 25.95 -5.78
C LEU A 124 4.73 27.18 -4.86
N THR A 125 3.64 27.92 -4.63
CA THR A 125 3.64 29.05 -3.69
C THR A 125 3.82 28.57 -2.25
N ALA A 126 3.14 27.48 -1.89
CA ALA A 126 3.29 26.84 -0.58
C ALA A 126 4.71 26.29 -0.37
N ILE A 127 5.29 25.66 -1.39
CA ILE A 127 6.66 25.12 -1.37
C ILE A 127 7.70 26.23 -1.15
N ARG A 128 7.48 27.42 -1.72
CA ARG A 128 8.38 28.57 -1.54
C ARG A 128 8.40 29.07 -0.09
N SER A 129 7.28 28.96 0.63
CA SER A 129 7.20 29.39 2.04
C SER A 129 7.55 28.27 3.01
N ASP A 130 7.17 27.03 2.70
CA ASP A 130 7.47 25.83 3.48
C ASP A 130 7.77 24.64 2.54
N PRO A 131 9.01 24.13 2.50
CA PRO A 131 9.37 22.96 1.71
C PRO A 131 8.53 21.71 2.01
N VAL A 132 8.02 21.57 3.24
CA VAL A 132 7.21 20.42 3.68
C VAL A 132 5.88 20.35 2.92
N ALA A 133 5.40 21.48 2.37
CA ALA A 133 4.16 21.54 1.60
C ALA A 133 4.14 20.57 0.41
N LEU A 134 5.30 20.20 -0.14
CA LEU A 134 5.39 19.21 -1.23
C LEU A 134 4.78 17.84 -0.86
N TRP A 135 4.79 17.45 0.41
CA TRP A 135 4.16 16.20 0.85
C TRP A 135 2.66 16.19 0.62
N HIS A 136 2.03 17.35 0.79
CA HIS A 136 0.59 17.55 0.66
C HIS A 136 0.15 17.78 -0.79
N ALA A 137 1.09 17.91 -1.73
CA ALA A 137 0.77 18.00 -3.15
C ALA A 137 0.05 16.73 -3.64
N ALA A 138 -0.98 16.91 -4.48
CA ALA A 138 -1.73 15.83 -5.08
C ALA A 138 -0.80 14.88 -5.87
N ALA A 139 -1.17 13.61 -5.93
CA ALA A 139 -0.35 12.57 -6.57
C ALA A 139 -0.06 12.91 -8.05
N GLU A 140 -1.03 13.49 -8.75
CA GLU A 140 -0.94 13.88 -10.16
C GLU A 140 0.19 14.88 -10.42
N LEU A 141 0.29 15.93 -9.59
CA LEU A 141 1.40 16.90 -9.68
C LEU A 141 2.75 16.25 -9.41
N CYS A 142 2.78 15.27 -8.51
CA CYS A 142 4.01 14.57 -8.12
C CYS A 142 4.46 13.57 -9.18
N THR A 143 3.60 13.25 -10.15
CA THR A 143 3.97 12.50 -11.36
C THR A 143 4.34 13.41 -12.53
N ASP A 144 4.04 14.71 -12.46
CA ASP A 144 4.42 15.68 -13.49
C ASP A 144 5.89 16.12 -13.32
N ALA A 145 6.74 15.65 -14.24
CA ALA A 145 8.15 16.00 -14.29
C ALA A 145 8.39 17.51 -14.43
N ALA A 146 7.53 18.23 -15.15
CA ALA A 146 7.68 19.68 -15.32
C ALA A 146 7.34 20.44 -14.04
N PHE A 147 6.35 19.97 -13.27
CA PHE A 147 6.08 20.47 -11.94
C PHE A 147 7.26 20.25 -10.98
N LEU A 148 7.79 19.03 -10.92
CA LEU A 148 8.91 18.70 -10.03
C LEU A 148 10.19 19.46 -10.40
N ALA A 149 10.47 19.65 -11.69
CA ALA A 149 11.60 20.47 -12.13
C ALA A 149 11.46 21.93 -11.66
N ARG A 150 10.25 22.51 -11.72
CA ARG A 150 9.97 23.85 -11.18
C ARG A 150 10.10 23.91 -9.67
N ALA A 151 9.63 22.90 -8.95
CA ALA A 151 9.78 22.81 -7.51
C ALA A 151 11.27 22.74 -7.12
N ALA A 152 12.06 21.90 -7.80
CA ALA A 152 13.50 21.76 -7.59
C ALA A 152 14.26 23.07 -7.86
N LEU A 153 13.90 23.80 -8.93
CA LEU A 153 14.48 25.10 -9.24
C LEU A 153 14.26 26.13 -8.11
N HIS A 154 13.12 26.07 -7.41
CA HIS A 154 12.87 26.96 -6.27
C HIS A 154 13.81 26.72 -5.08
N PHE A 155 14.34 25.50 -4.94
CA PHE A 155 15.32 25.17 -3.93
C PHE A 155 16.78 25.33 -4.39
N GLY A 156 17.00 25.80 -5.61
CA GLY A 156 18.35 25.86 -6.20
C GLY A 156 18.91 24.50 -6.61
N TRP A 157 18.06 23.47 -6.75
CA TRP A 157 18.48 22.11 -7.12
C TRP A 157 18.46 21.88 -8.62
N GLY A 158 19.12 22.76 -9.38
CA GLY A 158 19.16 22.70 -10.84
C GLY A 158 19.65 21.35 -11.38
N ASP A 159 20.51 20.65 -10.65
CA ASP A 159 21.07 19.36 -11.06
C ASP A 159 20.03 18.21 -11.04
N ILE A 160 18.98 18.33 -10.22
CA ILE A 160 17.89 17.33 -10.16
C ILE A 160 16.97 17.46 -11.38
N ALA A 161 16.90 18.64 -12.01
CA ALA A 161 16.14 18.84 -13.25
C ALA A 161 16.72 18.06 -14.44
N ALA A 162 17.94 17.51 -14.31
CA ALA A 162 18.55 16.60 -15.29
C ALA A 162 18.08 15.14 -15.14
N LEU A 163 17.22 14.80 -14.17
CA LEU A 163 16.64 13.46 -14.06
C LEU A 163 15.83 13.14 -15.33
N PRO A 164 16.02 11.96 -15.94
CA PRO A 164 15.37 11.63 -17.20
C PRO A 164 13.85 11.61 -17.04
N SER A 165 13.18 12.52 -17.74
CA SER A 165 11.74 12.79 -17.68
C SER A 165 10.85 11.64 -18.19
N HIS A 166 11.44 10.54 -18.66
CA HIS A 166 10.72 9.56 -19.49
C HIS A 166 10.07 8.41 -18.72
N ARG A 167 10.29 8.24 -17.40
CA ARG A 167 9.63 7.21 -16.59
C ARG A 167 9.52 7.58 -15.12
N MET A 168 8.67 8.54 -14.77
CA MET A 168 8.24 8.67 -13.38
C MET A 168 7.08 7.72 -13.09
N THR A 169 7.36 6.58 -12.45
CA THR A 169 6.33 5.72 -11.86
C THR A 169 5.80 6.34 -10.55
N PRO A 170 4.61 5.95 -10.06
CA PRO A 170 4.13 6.40 -8.74
C PRO A 170 5.15 6.15 -7.60
N GLN A 171 5.95 5.09 -7.71
CA GLN A 171 7.05 4.81 -6.76
C GLN A 171 8.17 5.86 -6.86
N SER A 172 8.56 6.26 -8.06
CA SER A 172 9.55 7.33 -8.24
C SER A 172 9.05 8.69 -7.75
N ALA A 173 7.73 8.94 -7.75
CA ALA A 173 7.17 10.16 -7.18
C ALA A 173 7.37 10.21 -5.65
N VAL A 174 7.24 9.08 -4.96
CA VAL A 174 7.56 8.97 -3.52
C VAL A 174 9.06 9.15 -3.28
N GLU A 175 9.91 8.54 -4.10
CA GLU A 175 11.37 8.72 -4.02
C GLU A 175 11.77 10.18 -4.23
N VAL A 176 11.15 10.87 -5.19
CA VAL A 176 11.40 12.29 -5.44
C VAL A 176 10.85 13.15 -4.31
N LYS A 177 9.65 12.89 -3.78
CA LYS A 177 9.14 13.57 -2.58
C LYS A 177 10.10 13.44 -1.41
N LEU A 178 10.60 12.23 -1.17
CA LEU A 178 11.55 11.95 -0.10
C LEU A 178 12.90 12.64 -0.34
N ALA A 179 13.41 12.61 -1.56
CA ALA A 179 14.65 13.28 -1.95
C ALA A 179 14.57 14.79 -1.71
N LEU A 180 13.49 15.40 -2.21
CA LEU A 180 13.24 16.83 -2.09
C LEU A 180 13.03 17.22 -0.61
N HIS A 181 12.34 16.39 0.18
CA HIS A 181 12.17 16.65 1.60
C HIS A 181 13.48 16.57 2.41
N LEU A 182 14.28 15.53 2.16
CA LEU A 182 15.59 15.36 2.79
C LEU A 182 16.53 16.49 2.37
N ALA A 183 16.58 16.83 1.09
CA ALA A 183 17.40 17.93 0.61
C ALA A 183 16.99 19.28 1.23
N ALA A 184 15.69 19.53 1.42
CA ALA A 184 15.20 20.73 2.09
C ALA A 184 15.67 20.83 3.56
N HIS A 185 15.68 19.72 4.29
CA HIS A 185 16.07 19.70 5.71
C HIS A 185 17.59 19.68 5.92
N LEU A 186 18.32 19.01 5.03
CA LEU A 186 19.76 18.83 5.16
C LEU A 186 20.56 20.00 4.57
N GLY A 187 19.96 20.81 3.69
CA GLY A 187 20.65 21.90 2.98
C GLY A 187 21.70 21.43 1.96
N GLU A 188 21.87 20.11 1.80
CA GLU A 188 22.92 19.46 1.00
C GLU A 188 22.26 18.44 0.04
N PRO A 189 21.99 18.81 -1.23
CA PRO A 189 21.29 17.94 -2.19
C PRO A 189 22.10 16.70 -2.58
N THR A 190 23.43 16.79 -2.53
CA THR A 190 24.38 15.69 -2.78
C THR A 190 24.23 14.57 -1.75
N LEU A 191 24.00 14.92 -0.47
CA LEU A 191 23.77 13.94 0.60
C LEU A 191 22.44 13.21 0.43
N ALA A 192 21.36 13.91 0.03
CA ALA A 192 20.07 13.28 -0.23
C ALA A 192 20.15 12.28 -1.39
N HIS A 193 20.85 12.63 -2.48
CA HIS A 193 21.04 11.72 -3.61
C HIS A 193 21.91 10.50 -3.22
N THR A 194 22.97 10.72 -2.43
CA THR A 194 23.85 9.65 -1.95
C THR A 194 23.11 8.71 -1.00
N ALA A 195 22.30 9.25 -0.09
CA ALA A 195 21.49 8.46 0.84
C ALA A 195 20.47 7.60 0.10
N LEU A 196 19.76 8.15 -0.90
CA LEU A 196 18.80 7.40 -1.71
C LEU A 196 19.47 6.42 -2.69
N GLY A 197 20.70 6.71 -3.10
CA GLY A 197 21.52 5.83 -3.94
C GLY A 197 22.10 4.63 -3.21
N ALA A 198 22.11 4.63 -1.87
CA ALA A 198 22.71 3.57 -1.07
C ALA A 198 22.05 2.19 -1.36
N PRO A 199 22.84 1.11 -1.54
CA PRO A 199 22.31 -0.21 -1.91
C PRO A 199 21.30 -0.78 -0.92
N THR A 200 21.44 -0.43 0.36
CA THR A 200 20.55 -0.81 1.46
C THR A 200 19.21 -0.08 1.36
N VAL A 201 19.22 1.22 1.05
CA VAL A 201 18.02 2.03 0.83
C VAL A 201 17.30 1.53 -0.43
N ARG A 202 18.00 1.28 -1.54
CA ARG A 202 17.38 0.79 -2.78
C ARG A 202 16.64 -0.55 -2.65
N LYS A 203 17.00 -1.40 -1.68
CA LYS A 203 16.35 -2.71 -1.46
C LYS A 203 15.17 -2.67 -0.48
N ALA A 204 15.04 -1.58 0.27
CA ALA A 204 14.02 -1.44 1.31
C ALA A 204 12.64 -1.07 0.74
N THR A 205 11.56 -1.32 1.47
CA THR A 205 10.22 -0.85 1.07
C THR A 205 10.16 0.68 1.08
N PRO A 206 9.23 1.34 0.36
CA PRO A 206 9.13 2.80 0.33
C PRO A 206 9.10 3.43 1.74
N GLU A 207 8.47 2.77 2.71
CA GLU A 207 8.37 3.21 4.10
C GLU A 207 9.68 3.02 4.87
N GLU A 208 10.37 1.89 4.67
CA GLU A 208 11.69 1.62 5.27
C GLU A 208 12.76 2.54 4.70
N ARG A 209 12.63 2.95 3.43
CA ARG A 209 13.53 3.89 2.77
C ARG A 209 13.54 5.25 3.41
N VAL A 210 12.41 5.75 3.92
CA VAL A 210 12.35 7.03 4.66
C VAL A 210 13.24 6.95 5.89
N ALA A 211 13.05 5.92 6.72
CA ALA A 211 13.80 5.74 7.94
C ALA A 211 15.31 5.52 7.67
N LEU A 212 15.64 4.67 6.69
CA LEU A 212 17.02 4.40 6.31
C LEU A 212 17.70 5.62 5.68
N ALA A 213 17.01 6.40 4.83
CA ALA A 213 17.59 7.58 4.19
C ALA A 213 17.83 8.71 5.20
N VAL A 214 16.91 8.93 6.15
CA VAL A 214 17.13 9.84 7.29
C VAL A 214 18.34 9.39 8.11
N THR A 215 18.42 8.09 8.43
CA THR A 215 19.54 7.54 9.22
C THR A 215 20.89 7.71 8.50
N VAL A 216 20.96 7.36 7.21
CA VAL A 216 22.17 7.49 6.39
C VAL A 216 22.59 8.95 6.23
N ALA A 217 21.64 9.86 6.03
CA ALA A 217 21.93 11.29 5.98
C ALA A 217 22.50 11.80 7.32
N MET A 218 21.95 11.36 8.46
CA MET A 218 22.43 11.77 9.77
C MET A 218 23.85 11.25 10.09
N VAL A 219 24.18 10.02 9.69
CA VAL A 219 25.55 9.49 9.84
C VAL A 219 26.55 10.27 9.00
N SER A 220 26.13 10.78 7.84
CA SER A 220 26.99 11.46 6.88
C SER A 220 27.38 12.90 7.28
N VAL A 221 26.65 13.53 8.20
CA VAL A 221 26.90 14.91 8.67
C VAL A 221 28.02 14.97 9.73
N GLY A 222 28.45 13.83 10.28
CA GLY A 222 29.54 13.73 11.26
C GLY A 222 29.17 14.24 12.67
N PRO A 223 29.88 13.80 13.72
CA PRO A 223 29.50 14.05 15.13
C PRO A 223 29.67 15.49 15.63
N GLY A 224 30.07 16.44 14.77
CA GLY A 224 30.37 17.82 15.15
C GLY A 224 29.18 18.80 15.13
N SER A 225 27.99 18.39 14.69
CA SER A 225 26.82 19.27 14.57
C SER A 225 25.88 19.16 15.78
N LEU A 226 25.92 20.15 16.67
CA LEU A 226 25.14 20.23 17.93
C LEU A 226 23.62 20.39 17.75
N ALA A 227 23.07 20.28 16.53
CA ALA A 227 21.64 20.48 16.23
C ALA A 227 20.84 19.18 16.03
N LEU A 228 21.44 18.00 16.26
CA LEU A 228 20.86 16.69 15.91
C LEU A 228 19.46 16.41 16.49
N PRO A 229 19.15 16.70 17.77
CA PRO A 229 17.84 16.38 18.34
C PRO A 229 16.69 17.22 17.76
N GLY A 230 16.95 18.50 17.42
CA GLY A 230 15.95 19.41 16.86
C GLY A 230 15.64 19.11 15.39
N ALA A 231 16.66 18.74 14.61
CA ALA A 231 16.48 18.34 13.21
C ALA A 231 15.68 17.03 13.08
N LEU A 232 15.90 16.08 14.00
CA LEU A 232 15.12 14.83 14.05
C LEU A 232 13.65 15.09 14.40
N ALA A 233 13.39 15.95 15.38
CA ALA A 233 12.02 16.33 15.76
C ALA A 233 11.28 17.02 14.60
N GLY A 234 11.92 17.98 13.92
CA GLY A 234 11.33 18.68 12.77
C GLY A 234 11.06 17.78 11.56
N ALA A 235 12.00 16.87 11.24
CA ALA A 235 11.81 15.90 10.15
C ALA A 235 10.68 14.89 10.43
N LEU A 236 10.48 14.52 11.71
CA LEU A 236 9.40 13.60 12.11
C LEU A 236 8.04 14.31 12.24
N GLU A 237 8.02 15.61 12.57
CA GLU A 237 6.78 16.41 12.68
C GLU A 237 6.08 16.63 11.33
N GLY A 238 6.82 16.63 10.21
CA GLY A 238 6.25 16.75 8.86
C GLY A 238 5.68 15.44 8.27
N LEU A 239 5.90 14.29 8.92
CA LEU A 239 5.36 13.01 8.45
C LEU A 239 3.91 12.83 8.95
N SER A 240 3.03 12.36 8.07
CA SER A 240 1.66 12.03 8.48
C SER A 240 1.67 11.06 9.67
N ARG A 241 0.71 11.19 10.61
CA ARG A 241 0.62 10.33 11.81
C ARG A 241 0.65 8.83 11.50
N ASN A 242 0.18 8.43 10.32
CA ASN A 242 0.22 7.04 9.86
C ASN A 242 1.64 6.59 9.47
N VAL A 243 2.41 7.45 8.79
CA VAL A 243 3.81 7.18 8.44
C VAL A 243 4.67 7.22 9.70
N ALA A 244 4.50 8.20 10.59
CA ALA A 244 5.21 8.27 11.86
C ALA A 244 4.96 7.03 12.74
N ARG A 245 3.71 6.55 12.86
CA ARG A 245 3.38 5.31 13.59
C ARG A 245 3.95 4.04 12.93
N GLN A 246 4.11 4.02 11.61
CA GLN A 246 4.67 2.88 10.90
C GLN A 246 6.21 2.87 10.94
N VAL A 247 6.85 4.04 10.89
CA VAL A 247 8.29 4.23 11.10
C VAL A 247 8.68 3.87 12.54
N MET A 248 7.81 4.12 13.52
CA MET A 248 8.01 3.78 14.94
C MET A 248 7.68 2.32 15.29
N ARG A 249 7.70 1.38 14.33
CA ARG A 249 7.56 -0.06 14.62
C ARG A 249 8.79 -0.60 15.35
N ARG A 250 8.57 -1.53 16.28
CA ARG A 250 9.59 -2.14 17.16
C ARG A 250 10.93 -2.47 16.48
N PRO A 251 10.99 -3.12 15.30
CA PRO A 251 12.28 -3.44 14.66
C PRO A 251 13.11 -2.21 14.25
N VAL A 252 12.45 -1.11 13.89
CA VAL A 252 13.12 0.15 13.53
C VAL A 252 13.55 0.89 14.79
N VAL A 253 12.73 0.85 15.84
CA VAL A 253 13.06 1.40 17.17
C VAL A 253 14.22 0.63 17.80
N ASP A 254 14.28 -0.68 17.65
CA ASP A 254 15.36 -1.55 18.14
C ASP A 254 16.66 -1.27 17.37
N ASN A 255 16.59 -1.05 16.05
CA ASN A 255 17.74 -0.62 15.23
C ASN A 255 18.21 0.81 15.55
N LEU A 256 17.28 1.74 15.82
CA LEU A 256 17.60 3.10 16.28
C LEU A 256 18.19 3.09 17.68
N ALA A 257 17.66 2.26 18.59
CA ALA A 257 18.15 2.10 19.96
C ALA A 257 19.56 1.49 19.96
N ALA A 258 19.83 0.47 19.13
CA ALA A 258 21.15 -0.11 18.97
C ALA A 258 22.17 0.88 18.39
N SER A 259 21.75 1.69 17.41
CA SER A 259 22.60 2.74 16.82
C SER A 259 22.87 3.89 17.79
N LEU A 260 21.86 4.27 18.61
CA LEU A 260 21.99 5.27 19.65
C LEU A 260 22.83 4.77 20.85
N GLU A 261 22.75 3.50 21.22
CA GLU A 261 23.65 2.90 22.23
C GLU A 261 25.09 2.86 21.74
N LEU A 262 25.34 2.49 20.47
CA LEU A 262 26.67 2.54 19.86
C LEU A 262 27.27 3.96 19.85
N LEU A 263 26.45 4.97 19.57
CA LEU A 263 26.86 6.38 19.59
C LEU A 263 27.05 6.91 21.02
N ARG A 264 26.25 6.45 21.99
CA ARG A 264 26.42 6.76 23.42
C ARG A 264 27.72 6.17 23.96
N TYR A 265 28.03 4.93 23.58
CA TYR A 265 29.27 4.24 23.97
C TYR A 265 30.52 4.93 23.41
N GLN A 266 30.42 5.58 22.25
CA GLN A 266 31.50 6.40 21.67
C GLN A 266 31.62 7.79 22.31
N ALA A 267 30.53 8.38 22.78
CA ALA A 267 30.54 9.74 23.36
C ALA A 267 31.01 9.77 24.82
N GLU A 268 30.95 8.64 25.54
CA GLU A 268 31.18 8.58 27.00
C GLU A 268 32.53 7.96 27.42
N ALA A 269 33.46 7.67 26.51
CA ALA A 269 34.75 7.07 26.85
C ALA A 269 35.94 8.05 26.69
N PRO A 270 36.44 8.68 27.77
CA PRO A 270 37.76 9.26 27.79
C PRO A 270 38.73 8.20 28.35
N GLU A 271 39.50 7.53 27.49
CA GLU A 271 40.90 7.12 27.75
C GLU A 271 41.48 6.25 26.62
N GLN A 272 42.73 6.56 26.25
CA GLN A 272 43.49 6.04 25.11
C GLN A 272 43.92 4.55 25.20
N GLY A 273 43.27 3.72 26.01
CA GLY A 273 43.74 2.34 26.29
C GLY A 273 43.21 1.22 25.37
N ILE A 274 42.22 1.49 24.51
CA ILE A 274 41.52 0.43 23.74
C ILE A 274 42.25 0.05 22.44
N PHE A 275 43.19 0.87 21.97
CA PHE A 275 43.93 0.61 20.73
C PHE A 275 44.98 -0.51 20.85
N ASP A 276 45.59 -0.70 22.03
CA ASP A 276 46.61 -1.73 22.24
C ASP A 276 46.01 -3.14 22.46
N MET A 277 44.78 -3.21 22.96
CA MET A 277 44.07 -4.48 23.18
C MET A 277 43.56 -5.10 21.88
N ILE A 278 43.16 -4.27 20.91
CA ILE A 278 42.72 -4.73 19.58
C ILE A 278 43.93 -5.16 18.73
N SER A 279 45.11 -4.56 18.97
CA SER A 279 46.36 -4.93 18.29
C SER A 279 46.92 -6.29 18.75
N SER A 280 46.72 -6.67 20.02
CA SER A 280 47.19 -7.96 20.57
C SER A 280 46.39 -9.18 20.08
N ASN A 281 45.14 -9.02 19.65
CA ASN A 281 44.29 -10.15 19.25
C ASN A 281 44.49 -10.60 17.79
N LEU A 282 45.26 -9.86 16.99
CA LEU A 282 45.64 -10.26 15.63
C LEU A 282 46.94 -11.11 15.59
N GLY A 283 47.67 -11.22 16.71
CA GLY A 283 48.95 -11.94 16.80
C GLY A 283 48.86 -13.44 17.07
N ASN A 284 47.72 -13.97 17.51
CA ASN A 284 47.56 -15.39 17.89
C ASN A 284 47.10 -16.31 16.75
N LEU A 285 47.06 -15.80 15.51
CA LEU A 285 46.76 -16.56 14.30
C LEU A 285 47.96 -17.38 13.74
N PHE A 286 49.11 -17.40 14.42
CA PHE A 286 50.28 -18.22 14.05
C PHE A 286 50.77 -19.06 15.25
N GLY A 287 50.32 -20.32 15.36
CA GLY A 287 50.32 -21.12 16.59
C GLY A 287 51.57 -21.94 16.97
N ALA A 288 51.46 -22.72 18.07
CA ALA A 288 52.15 -24.00 18.35
C ALA A 288 51.70 -24.72 19.67
N LYS A 289 51.17 -25.97 19.50
CA LYS A 289 51.43 -27.27 20.19
C LYS A 289 51.33 -27.54 21.74
N ARG A 290 50.61 -28.67 22.02
CA ARG A 290 50.93 -29.89 22.87
C ARG A 290 50.70 -29.84 24.41
N LEU A 291 50.36 -30.90 25.18
CA LEU A 291 49.89 -32.32 25.07
C LEU A 291 49.78 -32.91 26.53
N ARG A 292 48.91 -33.93 26.79
CA ARG A 292 49.05 -35.14 27.70
C ARG A 292 47.94 -35.45 28.74
N ASP A 293 47.15 -36.52 28.48
CA ASP A 293 46.94 -37.86 29.13
C ASP A 293 47.34 -38.09 30.64
N VAL A 294 46.82 -39.01 31.50
CA VAL A 294 46.23 -40.39 31.42
C VAL A 294 45.53 -40.85 32.80
N PRO A 295 45.14 -42.13 33.17
CA PRO A 295 43.75 -42.63 33.46
C PRO A 295 43.46 -43.50 34.76
N LEU A 296 42.20 -44.00 34.97
CA LEU A 296 41.74 -45.42 35.28
C LEU A 296 40.64 -45.71 36.36
N ARG A 297 39.60 -46.48 35.94
CA ARG A 297 38.86 -47.66 36.55
C ARG A 297 37.93 -47.45 37.79
N THR A 298 36.73 -48.08 37.98
CA THR A 298 36.14 -49.39 37.55
C THR A 298 34.61 -49.56 37.87
N MET A 299 33.88 -50.33 37.03
CA MET A 299 32.69 -51.25 37.22
C MET A 299 31.21 -50.81 37.43
N GLY A 300 30.31 -51.23 36.50
CA GLY A 300 29.12 -52.10 36.74
C GLY A 300 27.68 -51.50 36.76
N PRO A 301 26.61 -52.12 36.17
CA PRO A 301 25.53 -51.42 35.42
C PRO A 301 24.06 -51.63 35.86
N ALA A 302 23.12 -50.76 35.37
CA ALA A 302 21.89 -51.12 34.61
C ALA A 302 20.85 -49.96 34.52
N TYR A 303 20.45 -49.52 33.30
CA TYR A 303 19.08 -49.11 32.85
C TYR A 303 19.11 -48.68 31.36
N GLU A 304 18.06 -49.02 30.59
CA GLU A 304 17.99 -48.88 29.13
C GLU A 304 17.22 -47.58 28.71
N SER A 305 17.89 -46.71 27.92
CA SER A 305 17.42 -45.46 27.28
C SER A 305 17.32 -44.17 28.16
N PRO A 306 18.23 -43.18 27.96
CA PRO A 306 18.28 -41.91 28.73
C PRO A 306 17.10 -40.94 28.52
N GLY A 307 16.48 -40.93 27.33
CA GLY A 307 15.45 -39.94 26.99
C GLY A 307 14.11 -40.16 27.70
N ALA A 308 13.70 -41.42 27.88
CA ALA A 308 12.49 -41.77 28.61
C ALA A 308 12.63 -41.48 30.12
N PHE A 309 13.84 -41.65 30.67
CA PHE A 309 14.12 -41.39 32.07
C PHE A 309 14.13 -39.89 32.39
N ALA A 310 14.72 -39.06 31.51
CA ALA A 310 14.74 -37.59 31.67
C ALA A 310 13.33 -36.96 31.60
N MET A 311 12.47 -37.44 30.70
CA MET A 311 11.07 -36.98 30.61
C MET A 311 10.22 -37.44 31.80
N ALA A 312 10.41 -38.68 32.28
CA ALA A 312 9.72 -39.16 33.48
C ALA A 312 10.13 -38.38 34.75
N LEU A 313 11.38 -37.93 34.82
CA LEU A 313 11.89 -37.06 35.90
C LEU A 313 11.31 -35.64 35.83
N LEU A 314 11.18 -35.06 34.64
CA LEU A 314 10.57 -33.74 34.43
C LEU A 314 9.07 -33.71 34.78
N VAL A 315 8.33 -34.78 34.46
CA VAL A 315 6.89 -34.90 34.76
C VAL A 315 6.61 -35.14 36.25
N ARG A 316 7.53 -35.79 36.99
CA ARG A 316 7.28 -36.20 38.38
C ARG A 316 7.73 -35.18 39.45
N HIS A 317 8.53 -34.18 39.09
CA HIS A 317 9.18 -33.28 40.07
C HIS A 317 8.91 -31.79 39.89
N ALA A 318 7.86 -31.41 39.18
CA ALA A 318 7.52 -29.99 38.98
C ALA A 318 7.07 -29.25 40.27
N ASP A 319 6.78 -29.93 41.40
CA ASP A 319 6.09 -29.30 42.55
C ASP A 319 6.58 -29.67 43.98
N VAL A 320 7.80 -30.19 44.22
CA VAL A 320 8.25 -30.49 45.61
C VAL A 320 9.70 -30.08 45.90
N PRO A 321 9.96 -29.18 46.86
CA PRO A 321 11.32 -28.81 47.25
C PRO A 321 11.85 -29.70 48.39
N GLY A 322 13.07 -30.22 48.20
CA GLY A 322 13.94 -30.69 49.29
C GLY A 322 13.93 -32.19 49.56
N MET A 323 14.62 -32.97 48.72
CA MET A 323 15.12 -34.28 49.13
C MET A 323 16.39 -34.63 48.35
N VAL A 324 17.42 -35.12 49.05
CA VAL A 324 18.68 -35.61 48.45
C VAL A 324 18.67 -37.14 48.49
N LEU A 325 18.85 -37.79 47.34
CA LEU A 325 19.12 -39.22 47.23
C LEU A 325 20.25 -39.48 46.22
N PRO A 326 21.13 -40.46 46.46
CA PRO A 326 22.21 -40.80 45.55
C PRO A 326 21.76 -41.86 44.53
N LEU A 327 22.07 -41.66 43.25
CA LEU A 327 21.92 -42.70 42.22
C LEU A 327 23.18 -42.82 41.37
N GLN A 328 23.59 -44.07 41.15
CA GLN A 328 24.73 -44.49 40.32
C GLN A 328 24.36 -44.47 38.83
N SER A 329 25.31 -44.03 38.00
CA SER A 329 25.14 -43.79 36.56
C SER A 329 25.41 -45.02 35.71
N GLY A 330 24.56 -45.24 34.69
CA GLY A 330 24.82 -46.16 33.59
C GLY A 330 24.12 -45.75 32.29
N SER A 331 24.72 -44.83 31.53
CA SER A 331 24.80 -44.77 30.05
C SER A 331 24.88 -43.32 29.53
N THR A 332 25.44 -43.19 28.33
CA THR A 332 26.09 -42.02 27.73
C THR A 332 25.21 -40.77 27.60
N ALA A 333 25.38 -39.85 28.55
CA ALA A 333 25.16 -38.41 28.44
C ALA A 333 26.35 -37.71 29.15
N PRO A 334 26.71 -36.46 28.80
CA PRO A 334 27.90 -35.82 29.37
C PRO A 334 27.79 -35.67 30.90
N SER A 335 28.94 -35.82 31.57
CA SER A 335 29.10 -35.77 33.02
C SER A 335 28.60 -34.44 33.60
N LEU A 336 27.67 -34.54 34.55
CA LEU A 336 27.00 -33.43 35.24
C LEU A 336 27.76 -32.99 36.51
N GLU A 337 29.10 -33.06 36.49
CA GLU A 337 29.92 -32.83 37.70
C GLU A 337 30.27 -31.35 37.97
N ASP A 338 29.92 -30.41 37.08
CA ASP A 338 30.11 -28.97 37.30
C ASP A 338 28.84 -28.21 37.76
N CYS A 339 27.86 -28.91 38.34
CA CYS A 339 26.66 -28.25 38.88
C CYS A 339 26.71 -28.16 40.41
N HIS A 340 27.59 -27.28 40.92
CA HIS A 340 27.41 -26.75 42.27
C HIS A 340 26.14 -25.87 42.31
N LEU A 341 25.11 -26.41 42.97
CA LEU A 341 23.95 -25.76 43.60
C LEU A 341 23.78 -24.24 43.33
N VAL A 342 23.15 -23.84 42.22
CA VAL A 342 22.37 -22.58 42.07
C VAL A 342 21.34 -22.75 40.93
N ASN A 343 20.09 -22.32 41.19
CA ASN A 343 18.93 -22.08 40.30
C ASN A 343 18.45 -23.19 39.34
N GLU A 344 17.21 -23.66 39.60
CA GLU A 344 16.41 -24.58 38.77
C GLU A 344 16.12 -24.07 37.35
N GLY A 345 16.42 -22.80 37.06
CA GLY A 345 16.31 -22.13 35.76
C GLY A 345 17.31 -22.62 34.70
N ASP A 346 18.58 -22.77 35.07
CA ASP A 346 19.68 -22.97 34.11
C ASP A 346 19.75 -24.40 33.57
N HIS A 347 19.19 -25.37 34.30
CA HIS A 347 19.26 -26.78 33.94
C HIS A 347 18.35 -27.12 32.75
N PHE A 348 17.18 -26.49 32.64
CA PHE A 348 16.28 -26.72 31.50
C PHE A 348 16.87 -26.13 30.21
N GLN A 349 17.51 -24.95 30.29
CA GLN A 349 18.20 -24.37 29.13
C GLN A 349 19.40 -25.24 28.70
N LYS A 350 20.11 -25.87 29.64
CA LYS A 350 21.16 -26.85 29.32
C LYS A 350 20.61 -28.15 28.74
N LEU A 351 19.36 -28.52 29.05
CA LEU A 351 18.68 -29.70 28.51
C LEU A 351 18.02 -29.46 27.14
N LEU A 352 17.65 -28.22 26.82
CA LEU A 352 17.00 -27.84 25.56
C LEU A 352 17.71 -28.40 24.30
N PRO A 353 19.04 -28.26 24.14
CA PRO A 353 19.76 -28.78 22.97
C PRO A 353 19.69 -30.31 22.84
N TYR A 354 19.43 -31.02 23.93
CA TYR A 354 19.27 -32.48 23.94
C TYR A 354 17.82 -32.91 23.68
N LEU A 355 16.86 -32.00 23.86
CA LEU A 355 15.45 -32.20 23.53
C LEU A 355 15.14 -31.75 22.09
N GLU A 356 16.00 -30.93 21.46
CA GLU A 356 15.90 -30.58 20.04
C GLU A 356 15.91 -31.85 19.18
N GLY A 357 14.77 -32.15 18.55
CA GLY A 357 14.56 -33.33 17.70
C GLY A 357 13.91 -34.53 18.39
N VAL A 358 13.71 -34.50 19.72
CA VAL A 358 12.96 -35.54 20.43
C VAL A 358 11.47 -35.23 20.34
N LYS A 359 10.74 -36.00 19.54
CA LYS A 359 9.27 -35.91 19.54
C LYS A 359 8.74 -36.44 20.88
N PRO A 360 7.95 -35.65 21.64
CA PRO A 360 7.32 -36.17 22.85
C PRO A 360 6.46 -37.37 22.47
N GLY A 361 6.69 -38.52 23.13
CA GLY A 361 6.02 -39.77 22.78
C GLY A 361 4.53 -39.80 23.16
N THR A 362 4.06 -38.83 23.94
CA THR A 362 2.65 -38.70 24.37
C THR A 362 2.20 -37.24 24.35
N VAL A 363 0.88 -37.04 24.19
CA VAL A 363 0.21 -35.72 24.25
C VAL A 363 0.47 -35.02 25.58
N GLU A 364 0.45 -35.78 26.67
CA GLU A 364 0.71 -35.29 28.04
C GLU A 364 2.14 -34.75 28.17
N ALA A 365 3.12 -35.45 27.60
CA ALA A 365 4.51 -35.02 27.56
C ALA A 365 4.69 -33.75 26.71
N CYS A 366 3.97 -33.63 25.58
CA CYS A 366 3.95 -32.42 24.77
C CYS A 366 3.37 -31.23 25.56
N CYS A 367 2.19 -31.40 26.16
CA CYS A 367 1.53 -30.35 26.93
C CYS A 367 2.37 -29.90 28.13
N ALA A 368 3.01 -30.84 28.84
CA ALA A 368 3.90 -30.54 29.96
C ALA A 368 5.14 -29.74 29.49
N ALA A 369 5.77 -30.15 28.40
CA ALA A 369 6.93 -29.44 27.83
C ALA A 369 6.59 -28.02 27.40
N VAL A 370 5.45 -27.84 26.73
CA VAL A 370 4.95 -26.52 26.31
C VAL A 370 4.66 -25.63 27.53
N ARG A 371 3.95 -26.13 28.56
CA ARG A 371 3.68 -25.38 29.80
C ARG A 371 4.98 -24.98 30.51
N ALA A 372 5.96 -25.91 30.58
CA ALA A 372 7.26 -25.63 31.18
C ALA A 372 8.04 -24.55 30.43
N CYS A 373 8.03 -24.58 29.09
CA CYS A 373 8.67 -23.56 28.25
C CYS A 373 8.00 -22.19 28.44
N LEU A 374 6.66 -22.13 28.44
CA LEU A 374 5.90 -20.90 28.63
C LEU A 374 6.10 -20.29 30.02
N GLY A 375 6.13 -21.12 31.07
CA GLY A 375 6.43 -20.68 32.43
C GLY A 375 7.82 -20.02 32.57
N ARG A 376 8.73 -20.31 31.63
CA ARG A 376 10.08 -19.73 31.54
C ARG A 376 10.22 -18.68 30.42
N ALA A 377 9.12 -18.26 29.82
CA ALA A 377 9.07 -17.32 28.70
C ALA A 377 9.84 -17.77 27.43
N LEU A 378 10.08 -19.08 27.26
CA LEU A 378 10.71 -19.70 26.08
C LEU A 378 9.65 -19.98 25.01
N ARG A 379 9.17 -18.92 24.34
CA ARG A 379 8.04 -19.00 23.40
C ARG A 379 8.37 -19.78 22.13
N VAL A 380 9.58 -19.61 21.58
CA VAL A 380 9.95 -20.24 20.30
C VAL A 380 9.98 -21.77 20.45
N GLU A 381 10.45 -22.24 21.59
CA GLU A 381 10.58 -23.65 21.92
C GLU A 381 9.23 -24.26 22.29
N ALA A 382 8.39 -23.51 23.01
CA ALA A 382 6.99 -23.88 23.22
C ALA A 382 6.26 -24.08 21.88
N GLU A 383 6.47 -23.16 20.91
CA GLU A 383 5.88 -23.29 19.57
C GLU A 383 6.43 -24.51 18.82
N ALA A 384 7.74 -24.77 18.90
CA ALA A 384 8.37 -25.92 18.27
C ALA A 384 7.88 -27.26 18.84
N PHE A 385 7.75 -27.38 20.17
CA PHE A 385 7.21 -28.57 20.82
C PHE A 385 5.75 -28.80 20.44
N PHE A 386 4.94 -27.73 20.43
CA PHE A 386 3.54 -27.83 20.03
C PHE A 386 3.42 -28.29 18.57
N LEU A 387 4.16 -27.68 17.64
CA LEU A 387 4.14 -28.10 16.22
C LEU A 387 4.63 -29.54 15.98
N GLY A 388 5.56 -30.03 16.81
CA GLY A 388 6.17 -31.34 16.64
C GLY A 388 5.41 -32.50 17.29
N GLY A 389 4.55 -32.22 18.28
CA GLY A 389 3.95 -33.26 19.13
C GLY A 389 2.51 -33.03 19.56
N ALA A 390 1.88 -31.90 19.23
CA ALA A 390 0.45 -31.74 19.47
C ALA A 390 -0.36 -32.56 18.46
N ASP A 391 -1.48 -33.11 18.93
CA ASP A 391 -2.45 -33.81 18.11
C ASP A 391 -3.77 -33.03 18.09
N GLY A 392 -4.84 -33.63 17.55
CA GLY A 392 -6.18 -33.04 17.56
C GLY A 392 -6.89 -33.08 18.92
N SER A 393 -6.23 -33.45 20.03
CA SER A 393 -6.90 -33.67 21.31
C SER A 393 -7.45 -32.39 21.96
N SER A 394 -8.39 -32.57 22.91
CA SER A 394 -8.94 -31.47 23.71
C SER A 394 -7.88 -30.85 24.62
N GLN A 395 -6.91 -31.62 25.09
CA GLN A 395 -5.81 -31.13 25.93
C GLN A 395 -4.93 -30.12 25.17
N CYS A 396 -4.63 -30.39 23.90
CA CYS A 396 -3.90 -29.45 23.05
C CYS A 396 -4.72 -28.19 22.73
N ALA A 397 -6.03 -28.31 22.56
CA ALA A 397 -6.92 -27.15 22.38
C ALA A 397 -7.02 -26.28 23.65
N GLU A 398 -7.16 -26.89 24.83
CA GLU A 398 -7.15 -26.19 26.13
C GLU A 398 -5.81 -25.49 26.35
N LEU A 399 -4.72 -26.16 26.02
CA LEU A 399 -3.39 -25.58 26.10
C LEU A 399 -3.26 -24.32 25.23
N LEU A 400 -3.79 -24.29 24.00
CA LEU A 400 -3.78 -23.09 23.15
C LEU A 400 -4.55 -21.91 23.79
N ILE A 401 -5.66 -22.19 24.46
CA ILE A 401 -6.47 -21.18 25.14
C ILE A 401 -5.75 -20.65 26.38
N GLU A 402 -5.23 -21.54 27.23
CA GLU A 402 -4.56 -21.21 28.50
C GLU A 402 -3.23 -20.48 28.28
N SER A 403 -2.48 -20.89 27.24
CA SER A 403 -1.10 -20.44 27.03
C SER A 403 -0.99 -19.07 26.36
N HIS A 404 -2.07 -18.56 25.77
CA HIS A 404 -2.04 -17.43 24.84
C HIS A 404 -1.00 -17.61 23.71
N MET A 405 -0.66 -18.85 23.34
CA MET A 405 0.07 -19.14 22.11
C MET A 405 -0.85 -18.78 20.94
N GLY A 406 -0.68 -17.58 20.40
CA GLY A 406 -1.60 -17.04 19.39
C GLY A 406 -1.87 -18.05 18.27
N LEU A 407 -3.10 -18.06 17.75
CA LEU A 407 -3.60 -19.08 16.80
C LEU A 407 -2.74 -19.25 15.53
N ARG A 408 -1.79 -18.35 15.27
CA ARG A 408 -0.87 -18.40 14.11
C ARG A 408 -0.08 -19.70 14.04
N ILE A 409 0.17 -20.34 15.18
CA ILE A 409 0.87 -21.62 15.24
C ILE A 409 0.14 -22.72 14.46
N LEU A 410 -1.18 -22.62 14.32
CA LEU A 410 -1.97 -23.61 13.60
C LEU A 410 -1.72 -23.63 12.08
N ARG A 411 -1.08 -22.60 11.50
CA ARG A 411 -0.90 -22.50 10.04
C ARG A 411 -0.13 -23.69 9.44
N GLY A 412 0.83 -24.24 10.18
CA GLY A 412 1.64 -25.40 9.77
C GLY A 412 1.19 -26.73 10.37
N HIS A 413 0.11 -26.77 11.15
CA HIS A 413 -0.28 -27.94 11.91
C HIS A 413 -1.18 -28.89 11.10
N SER A 414 -0.94 -30.20 11.18
CA SER A 414 -1.74 -31.21 10.47
C SER A 414 -3.17 -31.33 11.00
N TYR A 415 -3.39 -31.02 12.28
CA TYR A 415 -4.71 -31.07 12.95
C TYR A 415 -5.35 -29.68 13.10
N ARG A 416 -4.98 -28.71 12.27
CA ARG A 416 -5.40 -27.31 12.45
C ARG A 416 -6.92 -27.09 12.44
N ALA A 417 -7.67 -27.80 11.59
CA ALA A 417 -9.14 -27.69 11.56
C ALA A 417 -9.79 -28.27 12.82
N GLU A 418 -9.33 -29.44 13.26
CA GLU A 418 -9.83 -30.10 14.48
C GLU A 418 -9.49 -29.30 15.75
N LEU A 419 -8.25 -28.81 15.87
CA LEU A 419 -7.84 -27.97 16.99
C LEU A 419 -8.61 -26.65 17.00
N LEU A 420 -8.80 -26.01 15.85
CA LEU A 420 -9.54 -24.76 15.76
C LEU A 420 -11.02 -24.96 16.13
N SER A 421 -11.66 -26.03 15.66
CA SER A 421 -13.04 -26.38 16.05
C SER A 421 -13.16 -26.55 17.56
N ARG A 422 -12.24 -27.29 18.19
CA ARG A 422 -12.25 -27.49 19.65
C ARG A 422 -11.98 -26.21 20.44
N VAL A 423 -11.11 -25.33 19.94
CA VAL A 423 -10.87 -24.02 20.54
C VAL A 423 -12.14 -23.17 20.50
N LEU A 424 -12.81 -23.12 19.34
CA LEU A 424 -14.07 -22.38 19.16
C LEU A 424 -15.20 -22.93 20.04
N GLN A 425 -15.34 -24.25 20.15
CA GLN A 425 -16.31 -24.89 21.04
C GLN A 425 -16.06 -24.52 22.50
N ARG A 426 -14.79 -24.46 22.92
CA ARG A 426 -14.41 -24.18 24.31
C ARG A 426 -14.57 -22.70 24.69
N TRP A 427 -14.55 -21.79 23.73
CA TRP A 427 -14.86 -20.37 23.95
C TRP A 427 -16.31 -20.13 24.38
N GLY A 428 -17.18 -21.12 24.34
CA GLY A 428 -18.53 -21.04 24.93
C GLY A 428 -19.64 -20.79 23.90
N GLY A 429 -19.45 -21.26 22.66
CA GLY A 429 -20.42 -21.11 21.59
C GLY A 429 -20.30 -19.78 20.84
N GLU A 430 -21.35 -19.45 20.10
CA GLU A 430 -21.34 -18.44 19.02
C GLU A 430 -21.15 -17.02 19.56
N GLU A 431 -21.91 -16.65 20.60
CA GLU A 431 -21.83 -15.33 21.24
C GLU A 431 -20.48 -15.08 21.91
N ALA A 432 -19.95 -16.10 22.58
CA ALA A 432 -18.69 -15.99 23.29
C ALA A 432 -17.49 -16.04 22.33
N THR A 433 -17.60 -16.77 21.20
CA THR A 433 -16.66 -16.68 20.08
C THR A 433 -16.63 -15.27 19.52
N LEU A 434 -17.79 -14.66 19.28
CA LEU A 434 -17.88 -13.30 18.76
C LEU A 434 -17.33 -12.27 19.75
N ALA A 435 -17.63 -12.42 21.04
CA ALA A 435 -17.09 -11.57 22.10
C ALA A 435 -15.57 -11.71 22.24
N ALA A 436 -15.03 -12.92 22.19
CA ALA A 436 -13.59 -13.18 22.24
C ALA A 436 -12.87 -12.59 21.01
N VAL A 437 -13.47 -12.75 19.83
CA VAL A 437 -13.01 -12.17 18.56
C VAL A 437 -13.00 -10.64 18.61
N ALA A 438 -14.04 -10.03 19.19
CA ALA A 438 -14.14 -8.58 19.33
C ALA A 438 -13.10 -8.03 20.33
N GLN A 439 -12.80 -8.77 21.40
CA GLN A 439 -11.83 -8.38 22.42
C GLN A 439 -10.37 -8.49 21.96
N ASN A 440 -10.03 -9.49 21.12
CA ASN A 440 -8.66 -9.68 20.64
C ASN A 440 -8.53 -9.67 19.12
N ARG A 441 -8.35 -8.47 18.55
CA ARG A 441 -8.09 -8.25 17.11
C ARG A 441 -6.89 -9.03 16.56
N GLN A 442 -5.91 -9.40 17.40
CA GLN A 442 -4.74 -10.18 16.95
C GLN A 442 -5.08 -11.66 16.75
N ASP A 443 -5.90 -12.23 17.63
CA ASP A 443 -6.37 -13.62 17.51
C ASP A 443 -7.31 -13.77 16.34
N LEU A 444 -8.16 -12.78 16.09
CA LEU A 444 -9.01 -12.73 14.90
C LEU A 444 -8.19 -12.70 13.60
N ARG A 445 -7.15 -11.87 13.53
CA ARG A 445 -6.23 -11.84 12.37
C ARG A 445 -5.42 -13.13 12.24
N ALA A 446 -5.12 -13.80 13.35
CA ALA A 446 -4.45 -15.09 13.34
C ALA A 446 -5.39 -16.17 12.80
N LEU A 447 -6.63 -16.20 13.27
CA LEU A 447 -7.69 -17.10 12.82
C LEU A 447 -7.93 -16.95 11.31
N LEU A 448 -7.99 -15.72 10.82
CA LEU A 448 -8.04 -15.43 9.38
C LEU A 448 -6.91 -16.06 8.58
N ARG A 449 -5.67 -15.84 9.03
CA ARG A 449 -4.47 -16.33 8.33
C ARG A 449 -4.34 -17.85 8.38
N VAL A 450 -4.96 -18.49 9.37
CA VAL A 450 -5.04 -19.94 9.49
C VAL A 450 -6.14 -20.48 8.56
N ALA A 451 -7.26 -19.76 8.44
CA ALA A 451 -8.36 -20.10 7.54
C ALA A 451 -8.05 -19.85 6.05
N GLU A 452 -7.16 -18.89 5.75
CA GLU A 452 -6.73 -18.57 4.37
C GLU A 452 -6.19 -19.82 3.65
N GLY A 453 -6.99 -20.36 2.72
CA GLY A 453 -6.62 -21.47 1.85
C GLY A 453 -6.97 -22.87 2.37
N ASP A 454 -7.69 -23.00 3.49
CA ASP A 454 -8.16 -24.30 3.99
C ASP A 454 -9.70 -24.44 3.92
N ALA A 455 -10.13 -25.35 3.04
CA ALA A 455 -11.54 -25.67 2.81
C ALA A 455 -12.24 -26.29 4.03
N GLU A 456 -11.53 -26.99 4.91
CA GLU A 456 -12.12 -27.64 6.08
C GLU A 456 -12.43 -26.62 7.17
N ILE A 457 -11.57 -25.61 7.32
CA ILE A 457 -11.75 -24.53 8.30
C ILE A 457 -12.94 -23.64 7.93
N GLY A 458 -13.09 -23.32 6.64
CA GLY A 458 -14.23 -22.52 6.16
C GLY A 458 -15.59 -23.20 6.39
N ARG A 459 -15.62 -24.53 6.58
CA ARG A 459 -16.85 -25.31 6.82
C ARG A 459 -17.16 -25.54 8.29
N LEU A 460 -16.34 -25.01 9.21
CA LEU A 460 -16.59 -25.19 10.64
C LEU A 460 -17.92 -24.51 11.01
N PRO A 461 -18.90 -25.26 11.57
CA PRO A 461 -20.21 -24.70 11.91
C PRO A 461 -20.08 -23.54 12.89
N GLU A 462 -19.11 -23.59 13.80
CA GLU A 462 -18.85 -22.51 14.77
C GLU A 462 -18.40 -21.21 14.08
N LEU A 463 -17.61 -21.30 13.00
CA LEU A 463 -17.19 -20.15 12.21
C LEU A 463 -18.36 -19.58 11.39
N CYS A 464 -19.17 -20.47 10.80
CA CYS A 464 -20.38 -20.11 10.06
C CYS A 464 -21.40 -19.39 10.94
N THR A 465 -21.58 -19.81 12.20
CA THR A 465 -22.52 -19.10 13.06
C THR A 465 -21.93 -17.86 13.72
N ALA A 466 -20.63 -17.81 14.00
CA ALA A 466 -19.98 -16.54 14.36
C ALA A 466 -20.11 -15.50 13.23
N LEU A 467 -20.01 -15.95 11.96
CA LEU A 467 -20.31 -15.14 10.79
C LEU A 467 -21.75 -14.62 10.77
N ARG A 468 -22.72 -15.52 11.00
CA ARG A 468 -24.14 -15.18 11.08
C ARG A 468 -24.37 -14.10 12.12
N LEU A 469 -23.89 -14.34 13.34
CA LEU A 469 -24.09 -13.43 14.46
C LEU A 469 -23.39 -12.08 14.21
N ALA A 470 -22.23 -12.06 13.54
CA ALA A 470 -21.56 -10.82 13.16
C ALA A 470 -22.37 -9.97 12.16
N VAL A 471 -23.03 -10.64 11.20
CA VAL A 471 -23.96 -10.01 10.26
C VAL A 471 -25.18 -9.46 11.01
N GLU A 472 -25.84 -10.29 11.82
CA GLU A 472 -27.08 -9.93 12.52
C GLU A 472 -26.87 -8.81 13.55
N THR A 473 -25.72 -8.78 14.23
CA THR A 473 -25.40 -7.77 15.25
C THR A 473 -24.76 -6.50 14.67
N GLY A 474 -24.54 -6.41 13.35
CA GLY A 474 -23.92 -5.26 12.71
C GLY A 474 -22.45 -5.03 13.09
N GLN A 475 -21.77 -6.07 13.60
CA GLN A 475 -20.34 -6.04 13.95
C GLN A 475 -19.48 -6.06 12.69
N SER A 476 -19.46 -4.93 11.97
CA SER A 476 -18.92 -4.84 10.62
C SER A 476 -17.46 -5.28 10.53
N GLU A 477 -16.59 -4.90 11.46
CA GLU A 477 -15.16 -5.26 11.41
C GLU A 477 -14.91 -6.75 11.64
N ALA A 478 -15.63 -7.38 12.58
CA ALA A 478 -15.52 -8.82 12.84
C ALA A 478 -16.15 -9.64 11.70
N GLY A 479 -17.31 -9.22 11.21
CA GLY A 479 -18.00 -9.85 10.09
C GLY A 479 -17.23 -9.77 8.78
N ARG A 480 -16.67 -8.60 8.45
CA ARG A 480 -15.77 -8.38 7.29
C ARG A 480 -14.58 -9.31 7.30
N VAL A 481 -13.95 -9.43 8.47
CA VAL A 481 -12.83 -10.33 8.69
C VAL A 481 -13.29 -11.77 8.48
N LEU A 482 -14.29 -12.23 9.22
CA LEU A 482 -14.74 -13.62 9.12
C LEU A 482 -15.16 -13.99 7.67
N LEU A 483 -15.71 -13.02 6.93
CA LEU A 483 -16.12 -13.19 5.53
C LEU A 483 -14.92 -13.42 4.62
N ARG A 484 -13.80 -12.73 4.85
CA ARG A 484 -12.53 -12.99 4.14
C ARG A 484 -11.96 -14.38 4.44
N ALA A 485 -12.07 -14.86 5.68
CA ALA A 485 -11.69 -16.24 6.02
C ALA A 485 -12.56 -17.26 5.27
N TYR A 486 -13.88 -17.06 5.30
CA TYR A 486 -14.84 -17.97 4.66
C TYR A 486 -14.63 -18.04 3.15
N THR A 487 -14.39 -16.90 2.52
CA THR A 487 -14.26 -16.77 1.07
C THR A 487 -12.92 -17.28 0.51
N ALA A 488 -11.85 -17.27 1.31
CA ALA A 488 -10.55 -17.83 0.93
C ALA A 488 -10.54 -19.37 0.76
N ALA A 489 -11.56 -20.07 1.27
CA ALA A 489 -11.63 -21.53 1.40
C ALA A 489 -12.19 -22.29 0.16
N LYS A 490 -12.25 -21.62 -1.00
CA LYS A 490 -13.06 -21.93 -2.22
C LYS A 490 -14.54 -21.51 -2.08
N PRO A 491 -15.09 -20.77 -3.07
CA PRO A 491 -16.40 -20.16 -2.97
C PRO A 491 -17.47 -21.18 -3.35
N GLN A 492 -18.10 -21.82 -2.37
CA GLN A 492 -19.34 -22.55 -2.64
C GLN A 492 -20.36 -22.19 -1.57
N VAL A 493 -21.15 -21.18 -1.92
CA VAL A 493 -22.39 -20.75 -1.27
C VAL A 493 -22.16 -20.06 0.08
N LEU A 494 -22.45 -18.76 0.15
CA LEU A 494 -22.73 -18.14 1.45
C LEU A 494 -23.92 -18.88 2.05
N PRO A 495 -23.89 -19.20 3.34
CA PRO A 495 -25.05 -19.83 3.95
C PRO A 495 -26.32 -18.99 3.69
N ASP A 496 -27.46 -19.65 3.46
CA ASP A 496 -28.74 -19.05 2.99
C ASP A 496 -29.28 -17.87 3.83
N PHE A 497 -28.67 -17.60 5.00
CA PHE A 497 -29.07 -16.57 5.95
C PHE A 497 -28.29 -15.25 5.83
N CYS A 498 -27.28 -15.14 4.96
CA CYS A 498 -26.47 -13.93 4.84
C CYS A 498 -27.06 -12.92 3.85
N ALA A 499 -28.03 -12.11 4.28
CA ALA A 499 -28.25 -10.80 3.66
C ALA A 499 -27.07 -9.91 4.07
N ALA A 500 -25.97 -9.98 3.32
CA ALA A 500 -24.79 -9.18 3.63
C ALA A 500 -25.17 -7.68 3.57
N PRO A 501 -24.86 -6.88 4.60
CA PRO A 501 -25.15 -5.46 4.59
C PRO A 501 -24.53 -4.80 3.35
N PRO A 502 -25.18 -3.82 2.71
CA PRO A 502 -24.65 -3.14 1.53
C PRO A 502 -23.27 -2.52 1.78
N GLU A 503 -22.97 -2.13 3.03
CA GLU A 503 -21.65 -1.66 3.47
C GLU A 503 -20.51 -2.67 3.26
N TRP A 504 -20.82 -3.96 3.12
CA TRP A 504 -19.84 -5.03 2.95
C TRP A 504 -19.51 -5.29 1.48
N LEU A 505 -20.27 -4.72 0.55
CA LEU A 505 -20.07 -4.87 -0.89
C LEU A 505 -18.69 -4.39 -1.34
N GLY A 506 -18.13 -3.36 -0.69
CA GLY A 506 -16.76 -2.89 -0.91
C GLY A 506 -15.70 -3.95 -0.68
N GLU A 507 -15.91 -4.84 0.29
CA GLU A 507 -14.94 -5.85 0.69
C GLU A 507 -15.12 -7.17 -0.03
N LEU A 508 -16.38 -7.57 -0.28
CA LEU A 508 -16.70 -8.72 -1.14
C LEU A 508 -16.10 -8.55 -2.55
N ARG A 509 -16.03 -7.30 -3.05
CA ARG A 509 -15.36 -6.95 -4.32
C ARG A 509 -13.88 -7.34 -4.35
N GLY A 510 -13.17 -7.21 -3.24
CA GLY A 510 -11.73 -7.50 -3.15
C GLY A 510 -11.40 -8.98 -2.97
N ALA A 511 -12.40 -9.80 -2.62
CA ALA A 511 -12.23 -11.22 -2.38
C ALA A 511 -12.49 -12.01 -3.66
N GLY A 512 -11.42 -12.53 -4.28
CA GLY A 512 -11.52 -13.33 -5.50
C GLY A 512 -12.52 -14.48 -5.36
N GLY A 513 -13.43 -14.62 -6.32
CA GLY A 513 -14.50 -15.63 -6.31
C GLY A 513 -15.79 -15.22 -5.59
N CYS A 514 -15.87 -14.01 -5.03
CA CYS A 514 -17.05 -13.52 -4.32
C CYS A 514 -17.95 -12.62 -5.17
N ALA A 515 -17.60 -12.37 -6.43
CA ALA A 515 -18.39 -11.52 -7.33
C ALA A 515 -19.88 -11.95 -7.41
N PRO A 516 -20.22 -13.26 -7.54
CA PRO A 516 -21.64 -13.69 -7.52
C PRO A 516 -22.37 -13.34 -6.23
N LEU A 517 -21.68 -13.48 -5.09
CA LEU A 517 -22.24 -13.19 -3.77
C LEU A 517 -22.43 -11.69 -3.53
N ALA A 518 -21.48 -10.87 -4.00
CA ALA A 518 -21.62 -9.43 -3.99
C ALA A 518 -22.83 -8.98 -4.83
N LEU A 519 -23.04 -9.61 -5.99
CA LEU A 519 -24.21 -9.37 -6.82
C LEU A 519 -25.51 -9.76 -6.11
N ASP A 520 -25.57 -10.93 -5.48
CA ASP A 520 -26.77 -11.40 -4.76
C ASP A 520 -27.12 -10.47 -3.59
N ALA A 521 -26.13 -10.11 -2.77
CA ALA A 521 -26.32 -9.19 -1.66
C ALA A 521 -26.78 -7.81 -2.14
N PHE A 522 -26.21 -7.30 -3.22
CA PHE A 522 -26.60 -6.03 -3.81
C PHE A 522 -28.03 -6.06 -4.36
N LEU A 523 -28.38 -7.09 -5.13
CA LEU A 523 -29.71 -7.26 -5.70
C LEU A 523 -30.77 -7.41 -4.59
N ALA A 524 -30.47 -8.16 -3.53
CA ALA A 524 -31.35 -8.33 -2.38
C ALA A 524 -31.53 -7.01 -1.62
N ALA A 525 -30.45 -6.26 -1.38
CA ALA A 525 -30.49 -4.96 -0.68
C ALA A 525 -31.38 -3.95 -1.43
N LEU A 526 -31.16 -3.77 -2.75
CA LEU A 526 -31.94 -2.83 -3.54
C LEU A 526 -33.39 -3.28 -3.76
N SER A 527 -33.65 -4.60 -3.81
CA SER A 527 -35.01 -5.13 -3.90
C SER A 527 -35.80 -4.95 -2.61
N GLY A 528 -35.12 -5.03 -1.46
CA GLY A 528 -35.71 -4.83 -0.13
C GLY A 528 -35.87 -3.36 0.28
N GLU A 529 -35.13 -2.43 -0.34
CA GLU A 529 -35.25 -1.01 -0.04
C GLU A 529 -36.62 -0.48 -0.47
N SER A 530 -37.38 0.04 0.48
CA SER A 530 -38.73 0.58 0.25
C SER A 530 -38.70 2.04 -0.22
N ASP A 531 -37.63 2.77 0.12
CA ASP A 531 -37.43 4.16 -0.22
C ASP A 531 -36.74 4.26 -1.60
N ASP A 532 -37.52 4.68 -2.60
CA ASP A 532 -37.03 4.77 -3.98
C ASP A 532 -35.85 5.74 -4.11
N ASP A 533 -35.77 6.81 -3.32
CA ASP A 533 -34.66 7.78 -3.38
C ASP A 533 -33.35 7.17 -2.88
N LYS A 534 -33.40 6.45 -1.76
CA LYS A 534 -32.24 5.73 -1.22
C LYS A 534 -31.77 4.62 -2.13
N MET A 535 -32.71 3.91 -2.75
CA MET A 535 -32.40 2.86 -3.72
C MET A 535 -31.64 3.45 -4.92
N VAL A 536 -32.07 4.62 -5.43
CA VAL A 536 -31.37 5.32 -6.53
C VAL A 536 -29.97 5.76 -6.12
N GLU A 537 -29.80 6.35 -4.94
CA GLU A 537 -28.49 6.78 -4.42
C GLU A 537 -27.53 5.59 -4.27
N GLN A 538 -27.98 4.50 -3.64
CA GLN A 538 -27.19 3.28 -3.47
C GLN A 538 -26.88 2.59 -4.80
N ALA A 539 -27.83 2.58 -5.74
CA ALA A 539 -27.59 2.04 -7.07
C ALA A 539 -26.52 2.86 -7.80
N GLN A 540 -26.61 4.19 -7.81
CA GLN A 540 -25.61 5.05 -8.46
C GLN A 540 -24.20 4.86 -7.90
N GLU A 541 -24.07 4.78 -6.57
CA GLU A 541 -22.78 4.65 -5.91
C GLU A 541 -22.13 3.27 -6.18
N LEU A 542 -22.93 2.20 -6.16
CA LEU A 542 -22.40 0.84 -6.12
C LEU A 542 -22.43 0.11 -7.46
N TRP A 543 -23.29 0.50 -8.41
CA TRP A 543 -23.51 -0.26 -9.65
C TRP A 543 -22.23 -0.46 -10.47
N HIS A 544 -21.44 0.59 -10.64
CA HIS A 544 -20.20 0.56 -11.44
C HIS A 544 -19.08 -0.23 -10.79
N SER A 545 -19.21 -0.51 -9.50
CA SER A 545 -18.20 -1.24 -8.77
C SER A 545 -18.36 -2.75 -8.84
N LEU A 546 -19.52 -3.23 -9.29
CA LEU A 546 -19.85 -4.65 -9.34
C LEU A 546 -19.32 -5.29 -10.62
N GLU A 547 -18.77 -6.49 -10.49
CA GLU A 547 -18.28 -7.28 -11.63
C GLU A 547 -19.45 -8.04 -12.29
N TRP A 548 -20.28 -7.31 -13.04
CA TRP A 548 -21.46 -7.87 -13.71
C TRP A 548 -21.14 -8.98 -14.73
N SER A 549 -19.87 -9.14 -15.15
CA SER A 549 -19.44 -10.21 -16.06
C SER A 549 -19.68 -11.63 -15.52
N VAL A 550 -19.83 -11.77 -14.21
CA VAL A 550 -20.06 -13.06 -13.52
C VAL A 550 -21.55 -13.35 -13.30
N ALA A 551 -22.45 -12.40 -13.60
CA ALA A 551 -23.89 -12.55 -13.43
C ALA A 551 -24.48 -13.58 -14.41
N ASP A 552 -25.25 -14.54 -13.91
CA ASP A 552 -26.06 -15.46 -14.73
C ASP A 552 -27.38 -14.82 -15.18
N ALA A 553 -28.16 -15.53 -15.98
CA ALA A 553 -29.38 -15.00 -16.60
C ALA A 553 -30.37 -14.42 -15.58
N GLU A 554 -30.58 -15.10 -14.46
CA GLU A 554 -31.51 -14.69 -13.40
C GLU A 554 -31.05 -13.38 -12.73
N ARG A 555 -29.77 -13.27 -12.38
CA ARG A 555 -29.20 -12.02 -11.81
C ARG A 555 -29.27 -10.86 -12.78
N VAL A 556 -29.04 -11.10 -14.07
CA VAL A 556 -29.14 -10.06 -15.11
C VAL A 556 -30.59 -9.59 -15.25
N GLU A 557 -31.57 -10.50 -15.23
CA GLU A 557 -32.99 -10.13 -15.27
C GLU A 557 -33.43 -9.35 -14.02
N ALA A 558 -33.00 -9.77 -12.84
CA ALA A 558 -33.22 -9.05 -11.59
C ALA A 558 -32.61 -7.63 -11.64
N ALA A 559 -31.39 -7.50 -12.15
CA ALA A 559 -30.73 -6.22 -12.32
C ALA A 559 -31.49 -5.31 -13.30
N VAL A 560 -31.97 -5.84 -14.43
CA VAL A 560 -32.81 -5.07 -15.36
C VAL A 560 -34.11 -4.63 -14.69
N GLY A 561 -34.70 -5.48 -13.83
CA GLY A 561 -35.85 -5.12 -12.99
C GLY A 561 -35.58 -3.91 -12.09
N LEU A 562 -34.42 -3.87 -11.44
CA LEU A 562 -33.99 -2.72 -10.63
C LEU A 562 -33.77 -1.46 -11.46
N VAL A 563 -33.15 -1.57 -12.64
CA VAL A 563 -32.97 -0.42 -13.56
C VAL A 563 -34.32 0.16 -13.99
N LYS A 564 -35.35 -0.68 -14.21
CA LYS A 564 -36.72 -0.20 -14.48
C LYS A 564 -37.29 0.57 -13.30
N ARG A 565 -37.13 0.03 -12.08
CA ARG A 565 -37.58 0.69 -10.85
C ARG A 565 -36.88 2.03 -10.65
N TRP A 566 -35.56 2.07 -10.83
CA TRP A 566 -34.75 3.30 -10.82
C TRP A 566 -35.25 4.31 -11.85
N SER A 567 -35.50 3.89 -13.09
CA SER A 567 -36.03 4.80 -14.11
C SER A 567 -37.43 5.34 -13.79
N ARG A 568 -38.27 4.55 -13.12
CA ARG A 568 -39.59 5.00 -12.65
C ARG A 568 -39.45 6.02 -11.52
N ALA A 569 -38.65 5.71 -10.50
CA ALA A 569 -38.37 6.59 -9.37
C ALA A 569 -37.82 7.96 -9.83
N GLY A 570 -36.77 7.95 -10.65
CA GLY A 570 -36.16 9.17 -11.14
C GLY A 570 -37.09 10.03 -12.02
N ARG A 571 -38.03 9.41 -12.75
CA ARG A 571 -39.05 10.16 -13.50
C ARG A 571 -40.11 10.78 -12.60
N LEU A 572 -40.53 10.09 -11.54
CA LEU A 572 -41.45 10.66 -10.55
C LEU A 572 -40.81 11.86 -9.85
N TRP A 573 -39.55 11.72 -9.44
CA TRP A 573 -38.79 12.81 -8.82
C TRP A 573 -38.61 14.02 -9.74
N ALA A 574 -38.38 13.80 -11.04
CA ALA A 574 -38.27 14.89 -12.02
C ALA A 574 -39.57 15.70 -12.20
N LEU A 575 -40.75 15.14 -11.86
CA LEU A 575 -42.02 15.86 -11.94
C LEU A 575 -42.18 16.93 -10.85
N ASP A 576 -41.48 16.78 -9.73
CA ASP A 576 -41.54 17.73 -8.60
C ASP A 576 -40.61 18.94 -8.79
N LEU A 577 -39.77 18.93 -9.83
CA LEU A 577 -38.81 19.99 -10.14
C LEU A 577 -39.37 21.04 -11.11
N ALA A 578 -38.80 22.24 -11.06
CA ALA A 578 -39.09 23.27 -12.06
C ALA A 578 -38.72 22.77 -13.48
N PRO A 579 -39.41 23.20 -14.56
CA PRO A 579 -39.28 22.59 -15.89
C PRO A 579 -37.84 22.50 -16.43
N LYS A 580 -37.00 23.50 -16.13
CA LYS A 580 -35.59 23.53 -16.55
C LYS A 580 -34.74 22.51 -15.78
N ASP A 581 -34.98 22.39 -14.48
CA ASP A 581 -34.25 21.46 -13.61
C ASP A 581 -34.71 20.03 -13.86
N ALA A 582 -36.00 19.84 -14.16
CA ALA A 582 -36.58 18.56 -14.55
C ALA A 582 -35.94 18.01 -15.84
N GLU A 583 -35.70 18.85 -16.85
CA GLU A 583 -35.05 18.44 -18.10
C GLU A 583 -33.59 18.05 -17.87
N PHE A 584 -32.83 18.85 -17.10
CA PHE A 584 -31.45 18.53 -16.75
C PHE A 584 -31.34 17.21 -15.99
N ARG A 585 -32.17 17.03 -14.94
CA ARG A 585 -32.20 15.79 -14.16
C ARG A 585 -32.65 14.58 -14.96
N ARG A 586 -33.58 14.77 -15.91
CA ARG A 586 -33.97 13.71 -16.84
C ARG A 586 -32.79 13.25 -17.69
N LEU A 587 -32.00 14.16 -18.24
CA LEU A 587 -30.82 13.82 -19.03
C LEU A 587 -29.74 13.10 -18.19
N GLU A 588 -29.53 13.56 -16.96
CA GLU A 588 -28.62 12.91 -16.00
C GLU A 588 -29.08 11.49 -15.65
N LEU A 589 -30.37 11.31 -15.38
CA LEU A 589 -30.99 10.01 -15.14
C LEU A 589 -30.86 9.09 -16.36
N GLU A 590 -31.18 9.58 -17.57
CA GLU A 590 -31.05 8.82 -18.81
C GLU A 590 -29.60 8.37 -19.04
N GLY A 591 -28.62 9.24 -18.76
CA GLY A 591 -27.20 8.91 -18.82
C GLY A 591 -26.78 7.82 -17.82
N GLY A 592 -27.21 7.95 -16.55
CA GLY A 592 -26.93 6.95 -15.52
C GLY A 592 -27.54 5.58 -15.82
N LEU A 593 -28.80 5.55 -16.29
CA LEU A 593 -29.49 4.32 -16.66
C LEU A 593 -28.84 3.65 -17.88
N LEU A 594 -28.42 4.42 -18.88
CA LEU A 594 -27.70 3.89 -20.04
C LEU A 594 -26.39 3.25 -19.59
N HIS A 595 -25.62 3.94 -18.74
CA HIS A 595 -24.35 3.41 -18.24
C HIS A 595 -24.54 2.15 -17.38
N ALA A 596 -25.61 2.10 -16.58
CA ALA A 596 -25.98 0.90 -15.81
C ALA A 596 -26.31 -0.29 -16.71
N LEU A 597 -27.10 -0.08 -17.79
CA LEU A 597 -27.43 -1.12 -18.77
C LEU A 597 -26.21 -1.59 -19.58
N GLU A 598 -25.28 -0.68 -19.89
CA GLU A 598 -24.03 -1.02 -20.57
C GLU A 598 -23.12 -1.91 -19.72
N ALA A 599 -23.17 -1.79 -18.39
CA ALA A 599 -22.42 -2.66 -17.50
C ALA A 599 -22.93 -4.11 -17.49
N LEU A 600 -24.23 -4.33 -17.72
CA LEU A 600 -24.86 -5.65 -17.67
C LEU A 600 -24.49 -6.53 -18.87
N PRO A 601 -24.22 -7.84 -18.68
CA PRO A 601 -24.04 -8.78 -19.79
C PRO A 601 -25.40 -9.15 -20.41
N LEU A 602 -26.04 -8.20 -21.10
CA LEU A 602 -27.40 -8.33 -21.63
C LEU A 602 -27.62 -9.53 -22.58
N GLY A 603 -26.55 -10.07 -23.18
CA GLY A 603 -26.63 -11.31 -23.98
C GLY A 603 -26.97 -12.57 -23.17
N ARG A 604 -26.92 -12.50 -21.83
CA ARG A 604 -27.34 -13.58 -20.93
C ARG A 604 -28.80 -13.50 -20.51
N LEU A 605 -29.56 -12.48 -20.93
CA LEU A 605 -30.98 -12.38 -20.62
C LEU A 605 -31.74 -13.60 -21.16
N ALA A 606 -32.54 -14.26 -20.31
CA ALA A 606 -33.40 -15.34 -20.77
C ALA A 606 -34.56 -14.79 -21.61
N THR A 607 -35.03 -13.58 -21.28
CA THR A 607 -36.12 -12.88 -21.99
C THR A 607 -35.70 -11.49 -22.51
N PRO A 608 -35.17 -11.38 -23.74
CA PRO A 608 -34.76 -10.10 -24.33
C PRO A 608 -35.88 -9.05 -24.44
N SER A 609 -37.15 -9.50 -24.48
CA SER A 609 -38.32 -8.62 -24.51
C SER A 609 -38.43 -7.71 -23.27
N VAL A 610 -37.78 -8.06 -22.16
CA VAL A 610 -37.70 -7.23 -20.96
C VAL A 610 -37.06 -5.87 -21.25
N LEU A 611 -36.20 -5.77 -22.27
CA LEU A 611 -35.56 -4.52 -22.71
C LEU A 611 -36.50 -3.59 -23.51
N LEU A 612 -37.65 -4.09 -23.97
CA LEU A 612 -38.66 -3.29 -24.69
C LEU A 612 -39.65 -2.58 -23.76
N ALA A 613 -39.42 -2.67 -22.45
CA ALA A 613 -40.30 -2.07 -21.47
C ALA A 613 -40.26 -0.54 -21.57
N PRO A 614 -41.40 0.17 -21.55
CA PRO A 614 -41.46 1.62 -21.70
C PRO A 614 -40.73 2.37 -20.58
N GLU A 615 -40.44 1.70 -19.48
CA GLU A 615 -39.67 2.23 -18.38
C GLU A 615 -38.18 2.33 -18.69
N LEU A 616 -37.65 1.66 -19.71
CA LEU A 616 -36.23 1.78 -20.06
C LEU A 616 -36.00 2.91 -21.06
N PRO A 617 -34.79 3.51 -21.09
CA PRO A 617 -34.44 4.48 -22.11
C PRO A 617 -34.66 3.88 -23.51
N ALA A 618 -35.18 4.66 -24.47
CA ALA A 618 -35.43 4.19 -25.83
C ALA A 618 -34.18 3.58 -26.51
N HIS A 619 -33.00 4.01 -26.06
CA HIS A 619 -31.69 3.57 -26.54
C HIS A 619 -31.26 2.20 -26.00
N ALA A 620 -31.92 1.65 -24.96
CA ALA A 620 -31.55 0.39 -24.33
C ALA A 620 -31.54 -0.78 -25.32
N VAL A 621 -32.53 -0.82 -26.21
CA VAL A 621 -32.65 -1.82 -27.27
C VAL A 621 -31.51 -1.68 -28.27
N SER A 622 -31.21 -0.45 -28.70
CA SER A 622 -30.10 -0.17 -29.60
C SER A 622 -28.76 -0.59 -28.99
N ALA A 623 -28.52 -0.28 -27.72
CA ALA A 623 -27.30 -0.67 -27.01
C ALA A 623 -27.12 -2.20 -26.96
N HIS A 624 -28.18 -2.95 -26.67
CA HIS A 624 -28.16 -4.41 -26.71
C HIS A 624 -27.85 -4.95 -28.12
N VAL A 625 -28.57 -4.48 -29.15
CA VAL A 625 -28.36 -4.90 -30.54
C VAL A 625 -26.95 -4.60 -31.02
N PHE A 626 -26.39 -3.41 -30.71
CA PHE A 626 -25.01 -3.07 -31.07
C PHE A 626 -23.99 -3.98 -30.38
N ARG A 627 -24.24 -4.39 -29.14
CA ARG A 627 -23.36 -5.30 -28.41
C ARG A 627 -23.39 -6.71 -28.97
N GLU A 628 -24.57 -7.24 -29.26
CA GLU A 628 -24.75 -8.54 -29.94
C GLU A 628 -24.10 -8.52 -31.34
N LEU A 629 -24.24 -7.42 -32.08
CA LEU A 629 -23.55 -7.26 -33.35
C LEU A 629 -22.02 -7.22 -33.17
N ALA A 630 -21.53 -6.62 -32.10
CA ALA A 630 -20.10 -6.56 -31.81
C ALA A 630 -19.53 -7.92 -31.38
N THR A 631 -20.25 -8.71 -30.57
CA THR A 631 -19.85 -10.07 -30.17
C THR A 631 -19.85 -11.01 -31.38
N THR A 632 -20.94 -11.04 -32.14
CA THR A 632 -21.03 -11.84 -33.38
C THR A 632 -19.96 -11.45 -34.40
N LYS A 633 -19.63 -10.15 -34.51
CA LYS A 633 -18.51 -9.69 -35.35
C LYS A 633 -17.15 -10.22 -34.88
N ARG A 634 -16.89 -10.26 -33.56
CA ARG A 634 -15.65 -10.83 -33.00
C ARG A 634 -15.58 -12.33 -33.23
N GLU A 635 -16.67 -13.05 -32.96
CA GLU A 635 -16.77 -14.50 -33.22
C GLU A 635 -16.56 -14.81 -34.71
N LEU A 636 -17.14 -14.01 -35.61
CA LEU A 636 -16.91 -14.13 -37.04
C LEU A 636 -15.45 -13.85 -37.43
N GLN A 637 -14.79 -12.87 -36.79
CA GLN A 637 -13.37 -12.58 -37.01
C GLN A 637 -12.48 -13.72 -36.51
N GLU A 638 -12.79 -14.29 -35.35
CA GLU A 638 -12.07 -15.44 -34.80
C GLU A 638 -12.28 -16.69 -35.65
N ALA A 639 -13.51 -16.97 -36.09
CA ALA A 639 -13.81 -18.04 -37.03
C ALA A 639 -13.10 -17.86 -38.38
N ARG A 640 -12.95 -16.62 -38.87
CA ARG A 640 -12.15 -16.33 -40.07
C ARG A 640 -10.66 -16.58 -39.84
N ARG A 641 -10.15 -16.24 -38.66
CA ARG A 641 -8.75 -16.48 -38.30
C ARG A 641 -8.47 -17.98 -38.22
N THR A 642 -9.30 -18.75 -37.52
CA THR A 642 -9.15 -20.21 -37.42
C THR A 642 -9.29 -20.89 -38.78
N ALA A 643 -10.21 -20.41 -39.63
CA ALA A 643 -10.33 -20.89 -41.01
C ALA A 643 -9.09 -20.58 -41.85
N GLN A 644 -8.48 -19.41 -41.67
CA GLN A 644 -7.23 -19.05 -42.34
C GLN A 644 -6.06 -19.91 -41.86
N GLU A 645 -5.92 -20.11 -40.55
CA GLU A 645 -4.89 -20.97 -39.96
C GLU A 645 -5.02 -22.42 -40.47
N ALA A 646 -6.26 -22.94 -40.56
CA ALA A 646 -6.52 -24.26 -41.13
C ALA A 646 -6.15 -24.34 -42.63
N ARG A 647 -6.40 -23.27 -43.40
CA ARG A 647 -6.03 -23.19 -44.81
C ARG A 647 -4.51 -23.18 -45.00
N ASP A 648 -3.79 -22.41 -44.18
CA ASP A 648 -2.33 -22.34 -44.23
C ASP A 648 -1.69 -23.70 -43.88
N ILE A 649 -2.27 -24.43 -42.92
CA ILE A 649 -1.86 -25.81 -42.60
C ILE A 649 -2.10 -26.76 -43.79
N ALA A 650 -3.26 -26.67 -44.44
CA ALA A 650 -3.58 -27.51 -45.60
C ALA A 650 -2.66 -27.23 -46.80
N ASP A 651 -2.31 -25.97 -47.04
CA ASP A 651 -1.38 -25.57 -48.10
C ASP A 651 0.05 -26.07 -47.81
N ASN A 652 0.48 -26.02 -46.54
CA ASN A 652 1.77 -26.57 -46.11
C ASN A 652 1.83 -28.10 -46.31
N LEU A 653 0.80 -28.84 -45.87
CA LEU A 653 0.71 -30.29 -46.09
C LEU A 653 0.71 -30.65 -47.58
N SER A 654 0.01 -29.86 -48.41
CA SER A 654 0.00 -30.03 -49.86
C SER A 654 1.38 -29.76 -50.51
N SER A 655 2.15 -28.83 -49.95
CA SER A 655 3.54 -28.58 -50.36
C SER A 655 4.47 -29.73 -49.98
N GLN A 656 4.34 -30.26 -48.76
CA GLN A 656 5.08 -31.43 -48.30
C GLN A 656 4.76 -32.67 -49.15
N ALA A 657 3.48 -32.94 -49.42
CA ALA A 657 3.06 -34.04 -50.28
C ALA A 657 3.62 -33.93 -51.71
N ARG A 658 3.66 -32.72 -52.29
CA ARG A 658 4.31 -32.48 -53.59
C ARG A 658 5.82 -32.73 -53.54
N SER A 659 6.49 -32.35 -52.45
CA SER A 659 7.92 -32.57 -52.25
C SER A 659 8.23 -34.06 -52.14
N LEU A 660 7.44 -34.81 -51.36
CA LEU A 660 7.53 -36.27 -51.28
C LEU A 660 7.30 -36.94 -52.62
N ARG A 661 6.27 -36.54 -53.39
CA ARG A 661 6.05 -37.08 -54.75
C ARG A 661 7.24 -36.83 -55.69
N ARG A 662 7.87 -35.65 -55.62
CA ARG A 662 9.08 -35.36 -56.41
C ARG A 662 10.24 -36.27 -56.03
N LEU A 663 10.46 -36.48 -54.73
CA LEU A 663 11.47 -37.41 -54.22
C LEU A 663 11.20 -38.84 -54.72
N CYS A 664 9.96 -39.32 -54.62
CA CYS A 664 9.57 -40.63 -55.14
C CYS A 664 9.81 -40.75 -56.65
N SER A 665 9.39 -39.76 -57.45
CA SER A 665 9.61 -39.78 -58.91
C SER A 665 11.10 -39.75 -59.30
N SER A 666 11.95 -39.13 -58.49
CA SER A 666 13.40 -39.15 -58.69
C SER A 666 14.03 -40.51 -58.37
N CYS A 667 13.35 -41.36 -57.60
CA CYS A 667 13.84 -42.68 -57.19
C CYS A 667 13.42 -43.82 -58.15
N GLU A 668 12.45 -43.60 -59.03
CA GLU A 668 11.93 -44.63 -59.97
C GLU A 668 12.99 -45.19 -60.94
N GLY A 669 14.19 -44.60 -61.02
CA GLY A 669 15.32 -45.09 -61.81
C GLY A 669 16.44 -45.79 -61.05
N ASN A 670 16.40 -45.89 -59.71
CA ASN A 670 17.49 -46.47 -58.92
C ASN A 670 16.96 -47.41 -57.80
N PRO A 671 16.96 -48.74 -58.03
CA PRO A 671 16.40 -49.71 -57.08
C PRO A 671 17.15 -49.76 -55.73
N ALA A 672 18.39 -49.24 -55.65
CA ALA A 672 19.11 -49.15 -54.39
C ALA A 672 18.66 -47.97 -53.50
N ALA A 673 18.04 -46.94 -54.07
CA ALA A 673 17.54 -45.77 -53.34
C ALA A 673 16.17 -46.02 -52.67
N LEU A 674 15.40 -46.98 -53.19
CA LEU A 674 14.08 -47.38 -52.66
C LEU A 674 14.12 -48.04 -51.28
N GLY A 675 15.30 -48.48 -50.81
CA GLY A 675 15.46 -49.02 -49.46
C GLY A 675 15.70 -47.96 -48.37
N PHE A 676 15.93 -46.69 -48.77
CA PHE A 676 16.32 -45.61 -47.85
C PHE A 676 15.26 -44.51 -47.70
N CYS A 677 14.36 -44.36 -48.69
CA CYS A 677 13.15 -43.53 -48.62
C CYS A 677 12.01 -44.31 -47.98
#